data_AF-A0A1B6CLB2-F1
#
_entry.id   AF-A0A1B6CLB2-F1
#
_cell.length_a   1.000
_cell.length_b   1.000
_cell.length_c   1.000
_cell.angle_alpha   90.00
_cell.angle_beta   90.00
_cell.angle_gamma   90.00
#
_symmetry.space_group_name_H-M   'P 1'
#
loop_
_entity.id
_entity.type
_entity.pdbx_description
1 polymer ?
#
loop_
_entity_poly.entity_id
_entity_poly.type
_entity_poly.pdbx_seq_one_letter_code
_entity_poly.pdbx_strand_id
1 'polypeptide(L)'
;MEKSSKKDLLSIIAKQDEDLKRYKIRFHDVVAAHKRLLKEKEALEASLKVLSRASSTTEIGNEDSDNISVDSGQTQGGIEKVNNSVAAGEPSVGINQTENLRAQLTTLMDSLSTLSEEKSRMEAGFQADRRQMRNEKEEKEVTIKELQKQLEQVTRSLQHEIESYKSKLIVERHQREKEHNDHGVMIRELQKLLAEERSTRCRSESATEEVKREFTAFRNAAERQEKELSNQLESLRRKQRREKDNSVPLLSTLQEEMAALKLQHSIAITREQERAAEAEERANKLAAMHEERVANLEAKLAELSQTVGSYDRLRQEDQTAILKLKERLVQLEIERGEEKSDTNIDTLVGQFQHLKGVIEAANNKSEKPLNIQSLLYESFDSKGYFNTDHSLCHEEYQRLKEEFDQYKKQATETIKAKDNMYSTNEEVDKLKIQLNNWKEKACLLRTELEETKAEFKSAFEQEAQRMKSDRLKWKEKLSSQETEFKAKLGVLDEQLSKQRERALVLVKEKEAEIESLKASFSTFIPARSCIRSHSSDLDNVESEVDTDLLGEGRHMLHYAQETARYQVDVAKLRKKIHRLETTLRDTQRAAAEERLPLVQKLSDLMETVDRLERCKSREGANLEYLKNVVLSYLLSTDSGCKAHMLNAIAAVLKFSDSEQQLVKQTSWYGKTV
;
A
#
# COMPACT_ATOMS: atom_id res chain seq x y z
N MET A 1 -31.20 53.71 -24.91
CA MET A 1 -30.57 54.39 -23.77
C MET A 1 -30.45 53.38 -22.65
N GLU A 2 -29.32 52.67 -22.64
CA GLU A 2 -29.06 51.59 -21.69
C GLU A 2 -28.87 52.17 -20.29
N LYS A 3 -29.64 51.67 -19.32
CA LYS A 3 -29.49 52.01 -17.91
C LYS A 3 -28.20 51.36 -17.42
N SER A 4 -27.08 52.07 -17.56
CA SER A 4 -25.82 51.69 -16.90
C SER A 4 -26.09 51.46 -15.42
N SER A 5 -25.60 50.33 -14.89
CA SER A 5 -25.86 49.91 -13.52
C SER A 5 -25.44 51.02 -12.57
N LYS A 6 -26.21 51.29 -11.51
CA LYS A 6 -25.90 52.33 -10.51
C LYS A 6 -24.46 52.20 -9.98
N LYS A 7 -23.93 50.97 -9.94
CA LYS A 7 -22.56 50.66 -9.56
C LYS A 7 -21.53 51.16 -10.59
N ASP A 8 -21.82 51.04 -11.88
CA ASP A 8 -20.95 51.50 -12.96
C ASP A 8 -20.92 53.02 -13.01
N LEU A 9 -22.07 53.68 -12.84
CA LEU A 9 -22.16 55.14 -12.73
C LEU A 9 -21.39 55.68 -11.52
N LEU A 10 -21.49 55.03 -10.36
CA LEU A 10 -20.70 55.39 -9.19
C LEU A 10 -19.20 55.18 -9.42
N SER A 11 -18.81 54.12 -10.15
CA SER A 11 -17.40 53.90 -10.51
C SER A 11 -16.88 54.96 -11.48
N ILE A 12 -17.73 55.45 -12.40
CA ILE A 12 -17.39 56.51 -13.35
C ILE A 12 -17.25 57.84 -12.61
N ILE A 13 -18.16 58.16 -11.69
CA ILE A 13 -18.08 59.37 -10.85
C ILE A 13 -16.80 59.34 -10.01
N ALA A 14 -16.46 58.20 -9.39
CA ALA A 14 -15.23 58.07 -8.62
C ALA A 14 -13.96 58.28 -9.49
N LYS A 15 -13.94 57.71 -10.71
CA LYS A 15 -12.85 57.95 -11.68
C LYS A 15 -12.78 59.42 -12.11
N GLN A 16 -13.93 60.04 -12.38
CA GLN A 16 -14.01 61.46 -12.73
C GLN A 16 -13.52 62.37 -11.59
N ASP A 17 -13.84 62.04 -10.33
CA ASP A 17 -13.35 62.77 -9.16
C ASP A 17 -11.83 62.61 -8.96
N GLU A 18 -11.27 61.42 -9.21
CA GLU A 18 -9.83 61.21 -9.22
C GLU A 18 -9.14 62.00 -10.33
N ASP A 19 -9.71 62.00 -11.54
CA ASP A 19 -9.20 62.76 -12.66
C ASP A 19 -9.27 64.27 -12.41
N LEU A 20 -10.38 64.77 -11.84
CA LEU A 20 -10.53 66.17 -11.44
C LEU A 20 -9.50 66.58 -10.39
N LYS A 21 -9.21 65.71 -9.41
CA LYS A 21 -8.12 65.96 -8.44
C LYS A 21 -6.76 66.03 -9.13
N ARG A 22 -6.47 65.13 -10.07
CA ARG A 22 -5.22 65.16 -10.86
C ARG A 22 -5.11 66.43 -11.71
N TYR A 23 -6.20 66.87 -12.35
CA TYR A 23 -6.22 68.11 -13.11
C TYR A 23 -6.07 69.34 -12.21
N LYS A 24 -6.68 69.36 -11.02
CA LYS A 24 -6.53 70.44 -10.05
C LYS A 24 -5.09 70.59 -9.57
N ILE A 25 -4.41 69.48 -9.29
CA ILE A 25 -2.99 69.48 -8.90
C ILE A 25 -2.13 70.00 -10.06
N ARG A 26 -2.29 69.43 -11.26
CA ARG A 26 -1.54 69.89 -12.45
C ARG A 26 -1.78 71.37 -12.74
N PHE A 27 -3.01 71.85 -12.62
CA PHE A 27 -3.32 73.27 -12.82
C PHE A 27 -2.67 74.14 -11.75
N HIS A 28 -2.70 73.73 -10.49
CA HIS A 28 -2.00 74.44 -9.42
C HIS A 28 -0.49 74.51 -9.68
N ASP A 29 0.11 73.42 -10.14
CA ASP A 29 1.54 73.37 -10.47
C ASP A 29 1.88 74.25 -11.68
N VAL A 30 1.04 74.27 -12.71
CA VAL A 30 1.17 75.16 -13.87
C VAL A 30 1.04 76.63 -13.44
N VAL A 31 0.08 76.96 -12.58
CA VAL A 31 -0.08 78.32 -12.05
C VAL A 31 1.11 78.72 -11.19
N ALA A 32 1.65 77.81 -10.38
CA ALA A 32 2.86 78.07 -9.59
C ALA A 32 4.08 78.27 -10.50
N ALA A 33 4.27 77.44 -11.52
CA ALA A 33 5.32 77.61 -12.52
C ALA A 33 5.19 78.94 -13.27
N HIS A 34 3.97 79.33 -13.64
CA HIS A 34 3.74 80.59 -14.36
C HIS A 34 4.00 81.81 -13.48
N LYS A 35 3.62 81.77 -12.19
CA LYS A 35 3.98 82.81 -11.21
C LYS A 35 5.50 82.93 -11.00
N ARG A 36 6.24 81.81 -11.08
CA ARG A 36 7.71 81.82 -10.98
C ARG A 36 8.35 82.41 -12.23
N LEU A 37 7.90 81.98 -13.41
CA LEU A 37 8.37 82.52 -14.68
C LEU A 37 8.10 84.03 -14.80
N LEU A 38 6.97 84.50 -14.25
CA LEU A 38 6.70 85.94 -14.13
C LEU A 38 7.71 86.66 -13.25
N LYS A 39 8.10 86.10 -12.09
CA LYS A 39 9.14 86.68 -11.23
C LYS A 39 10.51 86.70 -11.90
N GLU A 40 10.86 85.63 -12.61
CA GLU A 40 12.09 85.59 -13.41
C GLU A 40 12.08 86.64 -14.53
N LYS A 41 10.95 86.77 -15.22
CA LYS A 41 10.74 87.79 -16.25
C LYS A 41 10.85 89.20 -15.67
N GLU A 42 10.21 89.47 -14.53
CA GLU A 42 10.29 90.77 -13.85
C GLU A 42 11.72 91.10 -13.40
N ALA A 43 12.46 90.12 -12.86
CA ALA A 43 13.86 90.27 -12.49
C ALA A 43 14.76 90.53 -13.71
N LEU A 44 14.52 89.82 -14.82
CA LEU A 44 15.23 90.03 -16.08
C LEU A 44 14.89 91.38 -16.73
N GLU A 45 13.63 91.80 -16.72
CA GLU A 45 13.21 93.13 -17.21
C GLU A 45 13.80 94.26 -16.37
N ALA A 46 13.88 94.09 -15.04
CA ALA A 46 14.57 95.03 -14.16
C ALA A 46 16.07 95.11 -14.50
N SER A 47 16.72 93.96 -14.75
CA SER A 47 18.12 93.91 -15.18
C SER A 47 18.34 94.55 -16.55
N LEU A 48 17.45 94.32 -17.51
CA LEU A 48 17.52 94.85 -18.88
C LEU A 48 17.27 96.36 -18.89
N LYS A 49 16.35 96.86 -18.06
CA LYS A 49 16.09 98.30 -17.88
C LYS A 49 17.29 99.04 -17.27
N VAL A 50 18.07 98.37 -16.43
CA VAL A 50 19.34 98.88 -15.91
C VAL A 50 20.43 98.86 -16.98
N LEU A 51 20.57 97.74 -17.72
CA LEU A 51 21.57 97.57 -18.78
C LEU A 51 21.36 98.54 -19.96
N SER A 52 20.12 98.69 -20.42
CA SER A 52 19.72 99.63 -21.48
C SER A 52 19.94 101.11 -21.12
N ARG A 53 20.00 101.41 -19.82
CA ARG A 53 20.30 102.75 -19.29
C ARG A 53 21.80 102.97 -19.11
N ALA A 54 22.61 101.91 -19.09
CA ALA A 54 24.06 101.96 -19.12
C ALA A 54 24.61 101.96 -20.57
N SER A 55 23.92 101.32 -21.51
CA SER A 55 24.30 101.30 -22.93
C SER A 55 24.08 102.64 -23.65
N SER A 56 23.20 103.51 -23.15
CA SER A 56 23.00 104.86 -23.73
C SER A 56 24.11 105.88 -23.39
N THR A 57 25.11 105.49 -22.58
CA THR A 57 26.26 106.34 -22.22
C THR A 57 27.60 105.87 -22.79
N THR A 58 27.60 104.85 -23.66
CA THR A 58 28.84 104.33 -24.26
C THR A 58 28.59 103.86 -25.69
N GLU A 59 28.45 104.81 -26.62
CA GLU A 59 28.52 104.53 -28.06
C GLU A 59 29.57 105.45 -28.71
N ILE A 60 30.82 104.98 -28.78
CA ILE A 60 31.73 105.22 -29.92
C ILE A 60 32.63 103.98 -30.05
N GLY A 61 32.52 103.27 -31.18
CA GLY A 61 33.57 102.36 -31.67
C GLY A 61 33.12 100.94 -31.97
N ASN A 62 32.48 100.75 -33.13
CA ASN A 62 32.26 99.44 -33.74
C ASN A 62 33.59 98.78 -34.15
N GLU A 63 33.69 97.49 -33.76
CA GLU A 63 34.05 96.31 -34.56
C GLU A 63 35.26 96.39 -35.53
N ASP A 64 36.32 95.64 -35.23
CA ASP A 64 36.53 94.33 -35.88
C ASP A 64 37.83 93.67 -35.39
N SER A 65 37.73 92.45 -34.86
CA SER A 65 38.85 91.51 -34.73
C SER A 65 38.30 90.09 -34.77
N ASP A 66 38.45 89.49 -35.94
CA ASP A 66 38.89 88.11 -36.16
C ASP A 66 38.89 87.14 -34.95
N ASN A 67 38.04 86.12 -35.11
CA ASN A 67 38.46 84.72 -35.25
C ASN A 67 38.72 83.88 -33.97
N ILE A 68 38.37 82.59 -34.09
CA ILE A 68 38.81 81.41 -33.31
C ILE A 68 37.98 81.07 -32.05
N SER A 69 37.09 80.08 -32.18
CA SER A 69 36.69 79.20 -31.07
C SER A 69 37.17 77.77 -31.35
N VAL A 70 38.28 77.39 -30.73
CA VAL A 70 38.64 75.99 -30.49
C VAL A 70 38.57 75.78 -28.99
N ASP A 71 37.75 74.79 -28.61
CA ASP A 71 37.99 73.78 -27.58
C ASP A 71 38.80 74.18 -26.33
N SER A 72 38.24 73.93 -25.14
CA SER A 72 38.89 73.11 -24.11
C SER A 72 38.04 73.01 -22.84
N GLY A 73 37.90 71.79 -22.34
CA GLY A 73 37.54 71.52 -20.97
C GLY A 73 38.67 71.83 -19.97
N GLN A 74 38.29 71.77 -18.69
CA GLN A 74 39.11 71.47 -17.51
C GLN A 74 40.45 72.22 -17.33
N THR A 75 40.56 73.08 -16.32
CA THR A 75 41.07 72.73 -14.97
C THR A 75 41.38 73.96 -14.11
N GLN A 76 41.11 73.79 -12.82
CA GLN A 76 41.81 74.27 -11.62
C GLN A 76 42.73 75.50 -11.67
N GLY A 77 42.45 76.40 -10.71
CA GLY A 77 43.43 76.81 -9.70
C GLY A 77 44.14 78.13 -9.94
N GLY A 78 44.25 78.94 -8.86
CA GLY A 78 45.22 80.03 -8.81
C GLY A 78 44.66 81.33 -8.24
N ILE A 79 44.80 81.46 -6.92
CA ILE A 79 44.66 82.74 -6.20
C ILE A 79 45.92 83.56 -6.49
N GLU A 80 45.78 84.74 -7.07
CA GLU A 80 46.74 85.82 -6.92
C GLU A 80 46.05 87.12 -6.53
N LYS A 81 46.43 87.60 -5.34
CA LYS A 81 46.18 88.94 -4.84
C LYS A 81 47.08 89.91 -5.60
N VAL A 82 46.51 90.99 -6.14
CA VAL A 82 47.24 92.23 -6.40
C VAL A 82 46.55 93.38 -5.69
N ASN A 83 47.33 93.98 -4.80
CA ASN A 83 47.08 95.15 -3.98
C ASN A 83 47.32 96.45 -4.78
N ASN A 84 46.84 97.55 -4.17
CA ASN A 84 47.07 98.97 -4.46
C ASN A 84 46.25 99.57 -5.61
N SER A 85 45.55 100.69 -5.43
CA SER A 85 45.91 101.85 -4.61
C SER A 85 44.68 102.61 -4.07
N VAL A 86 44.80 103.02 -2.81
CA VAL A 86 43.98 104.04 -2.15
C VAL A 86 44.45 105.41 -2.63
N ALA A 87 43.54 106.23 -3.15
CA ALA A 87 43.72 107.67 -3.23
C ALA A 87 42.39 108.34 -2.86
N ALA A 88 42.36 108.86 -1.64
CA ALA A 88 41.30 109.72 -1.13
C ALA A 88 41.35 111.07 -1.84
N GLY A 89 40.19 111.56 -2.25
CA GLY A 89 39.99 112.87 -2.84
C GLY A 89 38.53 113.10 -3.17
N GLU A 90 37.73 113.46 -2.17
CA GLU A 90 36.47 114.17 -2.42
C GLU A 90 36.79 115.55 -3.01
N PRO A 91 36.02 116.02 -4.01
CA PRO A 91 34.85 116.84 -3.68
C PRO A 91 33.61 116.53 -4.54
N SER A 92 32.55 116.10 -3.85
CA SER A 92 31.19 116.67 -3.90
C SER A 92 30.44 116.93 -5.22
N VAL A 93 30.73 116.25 -6.34
CA VAL A 93 29.83 116.28 -7.54
C VAL A 93 29.57 114.89 -8.16
N GLY A 94 30.33 113.85 -7.77
CA GLY A 94 30.15 112.47 -8.24
C GLY A 94 29.18 111.59 -7.42
N ILE A 95 28.59 112.12 -6.34
CA ILE A 95 27.73 111.37 -5.42
C ILE A 95 26.53 110.79 -6.18
N ASN A 96 25.89 111.57 -7.04
CA ASN A 96 24.72 111.11 -7.81
C ASN A 96 25.06 110.02 -8.84
N GLN A 97 26.25 110.06 -9.47
CA GLN A 97 26.67 109.02 -10.42
C GLN A 97 27.11 107.74 -9.71
N THR A 98 27.83 107.87 -8.60
CA THR A 98 28.26 106.71 -7.78
C THR A 98 27.09 106.06 -7.04
N GLU A 99 26.10 106.84 -6.59
CA GLU A 99 24.84 106.33 -6.02
C GLU A 99 23.97 105.67 -7.09
N ASN A 100 23.90 106.23 -8.31
CA ASN A 100 23.19 105.58 -9.42
C ASN A 100 23.85 104.26 -9.82
N LEU A 101 25.19 104.20 -9.91
CA LEU A 101 25.92 102.95 -10.16
C LEU A 101 25.74 101.93 -9.02
N ARG A 102 25.71 102.39 -7.76
CA ARG A 102 25.40 101.54 -6.60
C ARG A 102 23.97 100.99 -6.68
N ALA A 103 22.98 101.82 -7.01
CA ALA A 103 21.59 101.39 -7.17
C ALA A 103 21.40 100.41 -8.35
N GLN A 104 22.15 100.60 -9.44
CA GLN A 104 22.19 99.65 -10.56
C GLN A 104 22.81 98.32 -10.15
N LEU A 105 23.91 98.36 -9.40
CA LEU A 105 24.59 97.17 -8.89
C LEU A 105 23.71 96.41 -7.88
N THR A 106 23.01 97.09 -6.97
CA THR A 106 22.06 96.44 -6.05
C THR A 106 20.90 95.79 -6.81
N THR A 107 20.35 96.46 -7.83
CA THR A 107 19.27 95.89 -8.64
C THR A 107 19.73 94.64 -9.41
N LEU A 108 20.95 94.65 -9.96
CA LEU A 108 21.54 93.49 -10.62
C LEU A 108 21.84 92.36 -9.62
N MET A 109 22.33 92.70 -8.42
CA MET A 109 22.58 91.75 -7.33
C MET A 109 21.28 91.09 -6.84
N ASP A 110 20.20 91.86 -6.70
CA ASP A 110 18.89 91.34 -6.32
C ASP A 110 18.33 90.44 -7.43
N SER A 111 18.47 90.83 -8.71
CA SER A 111 18.06 89.99 -9.85
C SER A 111 18.87 88.69 -9.94
N LEU A 112 20.18 88.74 -9.68
CA LEU A 112 21.04 87.55 -9.62
C LEU A 112 20.70 86.66 -8.42
N SER A 113 20.38 87.26 -7.28
CA SER A 113 19.96 86.53 -6.08
C SER A 113 18.64 85.79 -6.33
N THR A 114 17.65 86.43 -6.94
CA THR A 114 16.37 85.79 -7.30
C THR A 114 16.54 84.66 -8.31
N LEU A 115 17.37 84.84 -9.34
CA LEU A 115 17.69 83.78 -10.31
C LEU A 115 18.49 82.64 -9.66
N SER A 116 19.42 82.94 -8.75
CA SER A 116 20.17 81.94 -8.00
C SER A 116 19.27 81.15 -7.06
N GLU A 117 18.31 81.81 -6.40
CA GLU A 117 17.34 81.16 -5.51
C GLU A 117 16.37 80.27 -6.28
N GLU A 118 15.82 80.74 -7.41
CA GLU A 118 14.94 79.92 -8.25
C GLU A 118 15.69 78.76 -8.92
N LYS A 119 16.93 78.97 -9.37
CA LYS A 119 17.80 77.87 -9.84
C LYS A 119 18.06 76.84 -8.75
N SER A 120 18.40 77.27 -7.53
CA SER A 120 18.63 76.38 -6.39
C SER A 120 17.37 75.60 -6.02
N ARG A 121 16.19 76.24 -6.03
CA ARG A 121 14.90 75.59 -5.77
C ARG A 121 14.53 74.59 -6.85
N MET A 122 14.74 74.94 -8.13
CA MET A 122 14.51 74.04 -9.25
C MET A 122 15.44 72.82 -9.15
N GLU A 123 16.72 73.04 -8.86
CA GLU A 123 17.72 71.97 -8.70
C GLU A 123 17.40 71.08 -7.49
N ALA A 124 16.93 71.66 -6.37
CA ALA A 124 16.44 70.90 -5.22
C ALA A 124 15.19 70.05 -5.58
N GLY A 125 14.27 70.59 -6.39
CA GLY A 125 13.11 69.87 -6.91
C GLY A 125 13.53 68.68 -7.79
N PHE A 126 14.45 68.89 -8.72
CA PHE A 126 15.00 67.81 -9.56
C PHE A 126 15.74 66.75 -8.73
N GLN A 127 16.48 67.15 -7.70
CA GLN A 127 17.15 66.20 -6.81
C GLN A 127 16.14 65.39 -5.99
N ALA A 128 15.07 66.01 -5.51
CA ALA A 128 13.99 65.33 -4.79
C ALA A 128 13.25 64.34 -5.69
N ASP A 129 12.88 64.75 -6.91
CA ASP A 129 12.23 63.89 -7.90
C ASP A 129 13.14 62.71 -8.30
N ARG A 130 14.43 62.96 -8.54
CA ARG A 130 15.41 61.90 -8.81
C ARG A 130 15.56 60.92 -7.64
N ARG A 131 15.37 61.35 -6.38
CA ARG A 131 15.35 60.45 -5.21
C ARG A 131 14.04 59.68 -5.16
N GLN A 132 12.91 60.35 -5.36
CA GLN A 132 11.60 59.71 -5.42
C GLN A 132 11.55 58.61 -6.48
N MET A 133 11.97 58.90 -7.72
CA MET A 133 11.99 57.91 -8.81
C MET A 133 12.91 56.72 -8.52
N ARG A 134 14.00 56.92 -7.76
CA ARG A 134 14.85 55.80 -7.31
C ARG A 134 14.13 54.95 -6.25
N ASN A 135 13.53 55.60 -5.26
CA ASN A 135 12.78 54.89 -4.23
C ASN A 135 11.61 54.10 -4.82
N GLU A 136 10.83 54.71 -5.74
CA GLU A 136 9.76 54.02 -6.46
C GLU A 136 10.29 52.83 -7.26
N LYS A 137 11.45 52.98 -7.93
CA LYS A 137 12.09 51.87 -8.64
C LYS A 137 12.50 50.75 -7.67
N GLU A 138 13.12 51.08 -6.54
CA GLU A 138 13.53 50.11 -5.52
C GLU A 138 12.32 49.37 -4.92
N GLU A 139 11.24 50.09 -4.60
CA GLU A 139 9.98 49.50 -4.15
C GLU A 139 9.41 48.54 -5.20
N LYS A 140 9.37 48.95 -6.48
CA LYS A 140 8.92 48.05 -7.56
C LYS A 140 9.83 46.83 -7.70
N GLU A 141 11.14 46.98 -7.62
CA GLU A 141 12.09 45.86 -7.64
C GLU A 141 11.87 44.89 -6.46
N VAL A 142 11.60 45.39 -5.27
CA VAL A 142 11.24 44.56 -4.10
C VAL A 142 9.93 43.82 -4.34
N THR A 143 8.89 44.50 -4.85
CA THR A 143 7.61 43.83 -5.16
C THR A 143 7.75 42.77 -6.24
N ILE A 144 8.59 43.01 -7.26
CA ILE A 144 8.88 42.03 -8.31
C ILE A 144 9.59 40.81 -7.72
N LYS A 145 10.60 41.02 -6.85
CA LYS A 145 11.32 39.92 -6.18
C LYS A 145 10.39 39.09 -5.28
N GLU A 146 9.50 39.75 -4.55
CA GLU A 146 8.54 39.06 -3.69
C GLU A 146 7.52 38.26 -4.52
N LEU A 147 7.00 38.83 -5.61
CA LEU A 147 6.12 38.10 -6.54
C LEU A 147 6.85 36.93 -7.22
N GLN A 148 8.12 37.09 -7.59
CA GLN A 148 8.94 35.99 -8.13
C GLN A 148 9.10 34.87 -7.10
N LYS A 149 9.38 35.20 -5.83
CA LYS A 149 9.50 34.22 -4.75
C LYS A 149 8.18 33.49 -4.48
N GLN A 150 7.06 34.20 -4.48
CA GLN A 150 5.73 33.60 -4.35
C GLN A 150 5.43 32.66 -5.52
N LEU A 151 5.77 33.07 -6.75
CA LEU A 151 5.59 32.23 -7.94
C LEU A 151 6.48 30.97 -7.88
N GLU A 152 7.73 31.09 -7.42
CA GLU A 152 8.59 29.94 -7.18
C GLU A 152 8.03 29.00 -6.10
N GLN A 153 7.49 29.54 -5.01
CA GLN A 153 6.90 28.75 -3.94
C GLN A 153 5.67 27.98 -4.42
N VAL A 154 4.77 28.62 -5.17
CA VAL A 154 3.61 27.95 -5.79
C VAL A 154 4.05 26.92 -6.82
N THR A 155 5.10 27.20 -7.59
CA THR A 155 5.64 26.22 -8.55
C THR A 155 6.18 24.99 -7.81
N ARG A 156 6.90 25.17 -6.69
CA ARG A 156 7.40 24.06 -5.86
C ARG A 156 6.27 23.26 -5.21
N SER A 157 5.21 23.92 -4.71
CA SER A 157 4.06 23.21 -4.12
C SER A 157 3.31 22.38 -5.17
N LEU A 158 3.08 22.94 -6.36
CA LEU A 158 2.47 22.21 -7.48
C LEU A 158 3.34 21.04 -7.95
N GLN A 159 4.67 21.20 -7.99
CA GLN A 159 5.58 20.09 -8.28
C GLN A 159 5.46 18.97 -7.26
N HIS A 160 5.41 19.30 -5.97
CA HIS A 160 5.22 18.33 -4.90
C HIS A 160 3.87 17.62 -4.97
N GLU A 161 2.80 18.35 -5.28
CA GLU A 161 1.47 17.76 -5.52
C GLU A 161 1.51 16.78 -6.71
N ILE A 162 2.12 17.17 -7.82
CA ILE A 162 2.29 16.31 -9.00
C ILE A 162 3.08 15.04 -8.64
N GLU A 163 4.16 15.16 -7.87
CA GLU A 163 4.93 14.01 -7.38
C GLU A 163 4.09 13.10 -6.48
N SER A 164 3.30 13.67 -5.57
CA SER A 164 2.39 12.90 -4.71
C SER A 164 1.34 12.14 -5.53
N TYR A 165 0.79 12.75 -6.59
CA TYR A 165 -0.16 12.10 -7.49
C TYR A 165 0.52 11.01 -8.33
N LYS A 166 1.76 11.22 -8.78
CA LYS A 166 2.54 10.18 -9.46
C LYS A 166 2.77 8.99 -8.54
N SER A 167 3.17 9.21 -7.29
CA SER A 167 3.36 8.12 -6.32
C SER A 167 2.06 7.35 -6.05
N LYS A 168 0.94 8.06 -5.84
CA LYS A 168 -0.38 7.43 -5.68
C LYS A 168 -0.76 6.60 -6.91
N LEU A 169 -0.53 7.14 -8.11
CA LEU A 169 -0.81 6.43 -9.37
C LEU A 169 0.03 5.16 -9.53
N ILE A 170 1.31 5.19 -9.12
CA ILE A 170 2.19 4.02 -9.15
C ILE A 170 1.67 2.94 -8.20
N VAL A 171 1.28 3.32 -6.98
CA VAL A 171 0.72 2.38 -5.99
C VAL A 171 -0.58 1.75 -6.51
N GLU A 172 -1.50 2.56 -7.04
CA GLU A 172 -2.75 2.08 -7.65
C GLU A 172 -2.50 1.15 -8.84
N ARG A 173 -1.50 1.44 -9.68
CA ARG A 173 -1.12 0.55 -10.78
C ARG A 173 -0.63 -0.80 -10.26
N HIS A 174 0.23 -0.78 -9.24
CA HIS A 174 0.78 -2.00 -8.66
C HIS A 174 -0.27 -2.82 -7.92
N GLN A 175 -1.24 -2.15 -7.26
CA GLN A 175 -2.37 -2.81 -6.63
C GLN A 175 -3.28 -3.49 -7.66
N ARG A 176 -3.61 -2.80 -8.77
CA ARG A 176 -4.37 -3.42 -9.88
C ARG A 176 -3.63 -4.57 -10.54
N GLU A 177 -2.31 -4.49 -10.65
CA GLU A 177 -1.48 -5.59 -11.17
C GLU A 177 -1.49 -6.81 -10.22
N LYS A 178 -1.43 -6.58 -8.90
CA LYS A 178 -1.59 -7.64 -7.90
C LYS A 178 -2.96 -8.29 -8.00
N GLU A 179 -4.04 -7.50 -8.02
CA GLU A 179 -5.40 -8.01 -8.16
C GLU A 179 -5.58 -8.80 -9.47
N HIS A 180 -5.02 -8.31 -10.58
CA HIS A 180 -5.04 -9.04 -11.85
C HIS A 180 -4.28 -10.37 -11.75
N ASN A 181 -3.14 -10.40 -11.05
CA ASN A 181 -2.39 -11.63 -10.82
C ASN A 181 -3.16 -12.60 -9.93
N ASP A 182 -3.79 -12.14 -8.86
CA ASP A 182 -4.62 -12.94 -7.94
C ASP A 182 -5.84 -13.50 -8.67
N HIS A 183 -6.54 -12.68 -9.46
CA HIS A 183 -7.61 -13.14 -10.35
C HIS A 183 -7.08 -14.18 -11.35
N GLY A 184 -5.88 -13.98 -11.89
CA GLY A 184 -5.24 -14.96 -12.78
C GLY A 184 -4.88 -16.28 -12.10
N VAL A 185 -4.51 -16.27 -10.82
CA VAL A 185 -4.30 -17.48 -10.00
C VAL A 185 -5.64 -18.17 -9.74
N MET A 186 -6.64 -17.42 -9.27
CA MET A 186 -7.98 -17.93 -8.99
C MET A 186 -8.63 -18.57 -10.21
N ILE A 187 -8.50 -17.96 -11.40
CA ILE A 187 -9.02 -18.54 -12.64
C ILE A 187 -8.31 -19.86 -12.97
N ARG A 188 -6.98 -19.94 -12.79
CA ARG A 188 -6.23 -21.18 -13.01
C ARG A 188 -6.63 -22.28 -12.02
N GLU A 189 -6.88 -21.93 -10.77
CA GLU A 189 -7.37 -22.85 -9.74
C GLU A 189 -8.79 -23.34 -10.06
N LEU A 190 -9.70 -22.44 -10.42
CA LEU A 190 -11.06 -22.80 -10.85
C LEU A 190 -11.05 -23.69 -12.10
N GLN A 191 -10.18 -23.41 -13.07
CA GLN A 191 -9.99 -24.26 -14.24
C GLN A 191 -9.45 -25.65 -13.86
N LYS A 192 -8.50 -25.72 -12.91
CA LYS A 192 -7.97 -26.98 -12.40
C LYS A 192 -9.05 -27.79 -11.69
N LEU A 193 -9.82 -27.18 -10.78
CA LEU A 193 -10.93 -27.83 -10.09
C LEU A 193 -12.01 -28.32 -11.07
N LEU A 194 -12.36 -27.51 -12.09
CA LEU A 194 -13.30 -27.93 -13.12
C LEU A 194 -12.77 -29.11 -13.95
N ALA A 195 -11.47 -29.14 -14.25
CA ALA A 195 -10.84 -30.26 -14.94
C ALA A 195 -10.80 -31.53 -14.08
N GLU A 196 -10.51 -31.39 -12.78
CA GLU A 196 -10.55 -32.47 -11.80
C GLU A 196 -11.99 -33.03 -11.66
N GLU A 197 -12.99 -32.17 -11.50
CA GLU A 197 -14.42 -32.54 -11.48
C GLU A 197 -14.87 -33.24 -12.77
N ARG A 198 -14.41 -32.76 -13.94
CA ARG A 198 -14.69 -33.45 -15.21
C ARG A 198 -14.00 -34.81 -15.28
N SER A 199 -12.78 -34.93 -14.75
CA SER A 199 -12.04 -36.19 -14.73
C SER A 199 -12.68 -37.21 -13.79
N THR A 200 -13.07 -36.80 -12.59
CA THR A 200 -13.78 -37.66 -11.63
C THR A 200 -15.14 -38.07 -12.19
N ARG A 201 -15.91 -37.15 -12.77
CA ARG A 201 -17.18 -37.47 -13.43
C ARG A 201 -17.00 -38.48 -14.56
N CYS A 202 -16.02 -38.30 -15.42
CA CYS A 202 -15.73 -39.23 -16.53
C CYS A 202 -15.32 -40.62 -16.01
N ARG A 203 -14.53 -40.70 -14.93
CA ARG A 203 -14.18 -41.98 -14.28
C ARG A 203 -15.41 -42.67 -13.68
N SER A 204 -16.27 -41.93 -12.99
CA SER A 204 -17.52 -42.45 -12.43
C SER A 204 -18.49 -42.89 -13.53
N GLU A 205 -18.66 -42.09 -14.59
CA GLU A 205 -19.45 -42.45 -15.76
C GLU A 205 -18.94 -43.75 -16.39
N SER A 206 -17.62 -43.87 -16.62
CA SER A 206 -16.99 -45.09 -17.15
C SER A 206 -17.24 -46.31 -16.25
N ALA A 207 -17.08 -46.17 -14.94
CA ALA A 207 -17.37 -47.25 -13.99
C ALA A 207 -18.86 -47.65 -14.02
N THR A 208 -19.79 -46.69 -14.14
CA THR A 208 -21.22 -47.01 -14.27
C THR A 208 -21.54 -47.69 -15.59
N GLU A 209 -20.85 -47.34 -16.68
CA GLU A 209 -21.00 -48.03 -17.96
C GLU A 209 -20.46 -49.45 -17.90
N GLU A 210 -19.32 -49.68 -17.25
CA GLU A 210 -18.76 -51.01 -17.03
C GLU A 210 -19.73 -51.87 -16.22
N VAL A 211 -20.25 -51.39 -15.09
CA VAL A 211 -21.25 -52.11 -14.29
C VAL A 211 -22.54 -52.38 -15.09
N LYS A 212 -22.99 -51.43 -15.93
CA LYS A 212 -24.14 -51.67 -16.83
C LYS A 212 -23.83 -52.75 -17.87
N ARG A 213 -22.63 -52.75 -18.45
CA ARG A 213 -22.19 -53.80 -19.40
C ARG A 213 -22.11 -55.15 -18.71
N GLU A 214 -21.55 -55.22 -17.51
CA GLU A 214 -21.53 -56.44 -16.70
C GLU A 214 -22.95 -56.92 -16.38
N PHE A 215 -23.83 -56.03 -15.92
CA PHE A 215 -25.23 -56.37 -15.63
C PHE A 215 -25.98 -56.88 -16.87
N THR A 216 -25.79 -56.26 -18.04
CA THR A 216 -26.40 -56.76 -19.28
C THR A 216 -25.79 -58.09 -19.71
N ALA A 217 -24.49 -58.33 -19.50
CA ALA A 217 -23.85 -59.62 -19.75
C ALA A 217 -24.39 -60.70 -18.81
N PHE A 218 -24.55 -60.41 -17.52
CA PHE A 218 -25.18 -61.30 -16.53
C PHE A 218 -26.64 -61.58 -16.89
N ARG A 219 -27.43 -60.55 -17.24
CA ARG A 219 -28.81 -60.73 -17.70
C ARG A 219 -28.88 -61.61 -18.94
N ASN A 220 -28.04 -61.37 -19.94
CA ASN A 220 -27.99 -62.18 -21.15
C ASN A 220 -27.55 -63.62 -20.85
N ALA A 221 -26.63 -63.83 -19.91
CA ALA A 221 -26.22 -65.16 -19.46
C ALA A 221 -27.36 -65.88 -18.73
N ALA A 222 -28.08 -65.18 -17.85
CA ALA A 222 -29.27 -65.69 -17.17
C ALA A 222 -30.39 -66.02 -18.16
N GLU A 223 -30.67 -65.15 -19.15
CA GLU A 223 -31.66 -65.41 -20.21
C GLU A 223 -31.23 -66.60 -21.09
N ARG A 224 -29.93 -66.78 -21.36
CA ARG A 224 -29.42 -67.99 -22.05
C ARG A 224 -29.61 -69.23 -21.22
N GLN A 225 -29.29 -69.19 -19.92
CA GLN A 225 -29.53 -70.29 -19.00
C GLN A 225 -31.02 -70.61 -18.86
N GLU A 226 -31.89 -69.60 -18.82
CA GLU A 226 -33.34 -69.77 -18.78
C GLU A 226 -33.86 -70.42 -20.07
N LYS A 227 -33.38 -69.97 -21.24
CA LYS A 227 -33.69 -70.61 -22.52
C LYS A 227 -33.17 -72.04 -22.60
N GLU A 228 -31.96 -72.29 -22.10
CA GLU A 228 -31.37 -73.62 -22.05
C GLU A 228 -32.15 -74.54 -21.11
N LEU A 229 -32.50 -74.08 -19.91
CA LEU A 229 -33.35 -74.78 -18.95
C LEU A 229 -34.76 -74.99 -19.51
N SER A 230 -35.33 -74.02 -20.23
CA SER A 230 -36.63 -74.16 -20.89
C SER A 230 -36.57 -75.21 -22.01
N ASN A 231 -35.51 -75.19 -22.84
CA ASN A 231 -35.27 -76.20 -23.86
C ASN A 231 -35.04 -77.59 -23.24
N GLN A 232 -34.30 -77.66 -22.14
CA GLN A 232 -34.08 -78.88 -21.37
C GLN A 232 -35.41 -79.37 -20.77
N LEU A 233 -36.23 -78.51 -20.17
CA LEU A 233 -37.57 -78.84 -19.66
C LEU A 233 -38.52 -79.25 -20.77
N GLU A 234 -38.49 -78.64 -21.95
CA GLU A 234 -39.26 -79.08 -23.11
C GLU A 234 -38.77 -80.43 -23.63
N SER A 235 -37.46 -80.65 -23.68
CA SER A 235 -36.85 -81.91 -24.07
C SER A 235 -37.17 -83.02 -23.05
N LEU A 236 -37.16 -82.70 -21.75
CA LEU A 236 -37.56 -83.57 -20.65
C LEU A 236 -39.05 -83.77 -20.64
N ARG A 237 -39.89 -82.79 -20.97
CA ARG A 237 -41.33 -83.00 -21.19
C ARG A 237 -41.59 -83.88 -22.40
N ARG A 238 -40.78 -83.78 -23.46
CA ARG A 238 -40.83 -84.70 -24.62
C ARG A 238 -40.33 -86.10 -24.26
N LYS A 239 -39.27 -86.22 -23.45
CA LYS A 239 -38.75 -87.50 -22.91
C LYS A 239 -39.74 -88.11 -21.92
N GLN A 240 -40.17 -87.38 -20.89
CA GLN A 240 -41.27 -87.74 -19.99
C GLN A 240 -42.57 -88.08 -20.75
N ARG A 241 -42.87 -87.49 -21.91
CA ARG A 241 -43.97 -87.97 -22.78
C ARG A 241 -43.65 -89.33 -23.43
N ARG A 242 -42.41 -89.54 -23.89
CA ARG A 242 -41.87 -90.83 -24.39
C ARG A 242 -41.60 -91.87 -23.29
N GLU A 243 -41.67 -91.48 -22.03
CA GLU A 243 -41.17 -92.22 -20.88
C GLU A 243 -42.23 -92.35 -19.78
N LYS A 244 -43.34 -91.61 -19.91
CA LYS A 244 -44.67 -92.11 -19.52
C LYS A 244 -44.99 -93.43 -20.24
N ASP A 245 -44.31 -93.71 -21.36
CA ASP A 245 -44.31 -95.02 -22.02
C ASP A 245 -43.18 -95.96 -21.53
N ASN A 246 -42.26 -95.53 -20.64
CA ASN A 246 -41.13 -96.33 -20.10
C ASN A 246 -40.70 -95.81 -18.70
N SER A 247 -41.56 -95.94 -17.69
CA SER A 247 -41.55 -95.07 -16.50
C SER A 247 -40.63 -95.44 -15.33
N VAL A 248 -39.58 -96.25 -15.52
CA VAL A 248 -38.84 -96.81 -14.36
C VAL A 248 -37.32 -96.54 -14.32
N PRO A 249 -36.54 -96.54 -15.42
CA PRO A 249 -35.08 -96.33 -15.31
C PRO A 249 -34.60 -94.87 -15.35
N LEU A 250 -35.34 -93.92 -15.96
CA LEU A 250 -34.89 -92.52 -16.04
C LEU A 250 -35.03 -91.75 -14.72
N LEU A 251 -35.95 -92.19 -13.86
CA LEU A 251 -36.12 -91.59 -12.53
C LEU A 251 -34.84 -91.74 -11.68
N SER A 252 -34.12 -92.86 -11.84
CA SER A 252 -32.84 -93.10 -11.15
C SER A 252 -31.73 -92.20 -11.68
N THR A 253 -31.58 -92.09 -13.00
CA THR A 253 -30.51 -91.26 -13.60
C THR A 253 -30.76 -89.77 -13.39
N LEU A 254 -32.01 -89.31 -13.44
CA LEU A 254 -32.36 -87.93 -13.08
C LEU A 254 -32.15 -87.67 -11.59
N GLN A 255 -32.39 -88.64 -10.72
CA GLN A 255 -32.13 -88.49 -9.28
C GLN A 255 -30.63 -88.37 -9.00
N GLU A 256 -29.78 -89.10 -9.73
CA GLU A 256 -28.31 -88.99 -9.67
C GLU A 256 -27.80 -87.67 -10.25
N GLU A 257 -28.28 -87.23 -11.42
CA GLU A 257 -27.91 -85.95 -12.02
C GLU A 257 -28.35 -84.75 -11.16
N MET A 258 -29.54 -84.83 -10.55
CA MET A 258 -30.03 -83.82 -9.60
C MET A 258 -29.19 -83.80 -8.32
N ALA A 259 -28.69 -84.95 -7.85
CA ALA A 259 -27.78 -85.01 -6.71
C ALA A 259 -26.40 -84.42 -7.06
N ALA A 260 -25.87 -84.73 -8.25
CA ALA A 260 -24.61 -84.19 -8.74
C ALA A 260 -24.65 -82.67 -8.93
N LEU A 261 -25.74 -82.14 -9.51
CA LEU A 261 -25.93 -80.70 -9.67
C LEU A 261 -26.10 -79.99 -8.31
N LYS A 262 -26.85 -80.58 -7.38
CA LYS A 262 -26.95 -80.05 -6.01
C LYS A 262 -25.59 -80.02 -5.31
N LEU A 263 -24.80 -81.07 -5.46
CA LEU A 263 -23.44 -81.13 -4.92
C LEU A 263 -22.56 -80.05 -5.56
N GLN A 264 -22.58 -79.92 -6.90
CA GLN A 264 -21.80 -78.90 -7.61
C GLN A 264 -22.21 -77.47 -7.21
N HIS A 265 -23.50 -77.19 -7.06
CA HIS A 265 -23.99 -75.89 -6.57
C HIS A 265 -23.59 -75.66 -5.11
N SER A 266 -23.66 -76.67 -4.24
CA SER A 266 -23.20 -76.53 -2.84
C SER A 266 -21.71 -76.22 -2.76
N ILE A 267 -20.89 -76.83 -3.63
CA ILE A 267 -19.46 -76.57 -3.73
C ILE A 267 -19.20 -75.17 -4.34
N ALA A 268 -19.98 -74.73 -5.32
CA ALA A 268 -19.84 -73.39 -5.88
C ALA A 268 -20.22 -72.30 -4.87
N ILE A 269 -21.29 -72.52 -4.09
CA ILE A 269 -21.73 -71.59 -3.03
C ILE A 269 -20.67 -71.51 -1.94
N THR A 270 -20.12 -72.63 -1.48
CA THR A 270 -19.06 -72.63 -0.45
C THR A 270 -17.79 -71.94 -0.94
N ARG A 271 -17.37 -72.13 -2.20
CA ARG A 271 -16.22 -71.40 -2.77
C ARG A 271 -16.46 -69.90 -2.91
N GLU A 272 -17.67 -69.48 -3.28
CA GLU A 272 -18.00 -68.05 -3.33
C GLU A 272 -18.11 -67.45 -1.92
N GLN A 273 -18.60 -68.21 -0.92
CA GLN A 273 -18.58 -67.82 0.49
C GLN A 273 -17.14 -67.67 1.02
N GLU A 274 -16.24 -68.62 0.70
CA GLU A 274 -14.82 -68.52 1.06
C GLU A 274 -14.16 -67.31 0.40
N ARG A 275 -14.39 -67.09 -0.90
CA ARG A 275 -13.86 -65.91 -1.62
C ARG A 275 -14.39 -64.59 -1.04
N ALA A 276 -15.68 -64.53 -0.68
CA ALA A 276 -16.28 -63.37 -0.03
C ALA A 276 -15.67 -63.13 1.37
N ALA A 277 -15.50 -64.20 2.17
CA ALA A 277 -14.89 -64.12 3.49
C ALA A 277 -13.43 -63.64 3.42
N GLU A 278 -12.62 -64.13 2.46
CA GLU A 278 -11.26 -63.64 2.27
C GLU A 278 -11.22 -62.18 1.80
N ALA A 279 -12.18 -61.74 0.97
CA ALA A 279 -12.27 -60.34 0.55
C ALA A 279 -12.65 -59.43 1.73
N GLU A 280 -13.58 -59.89 2.58
CA GLU A 280 -13.97 -59.20 3.82
C GLU A 280 -12.80 -59.11 4.80
N GLU A 281 -12.04 -60.20 5.00
CA GLU A 281 -10.86 -60.19 5.87
C GLU A 281 -9.77 -59.23 5.34
N ARG A 282 -9.53 -59.18 4.02
CA ARG A 282 -8.60 -58.21 3.42
C ARG A 282 -9.08 -56.77 3.60
N ALA A 283 -10.38 -56.51 3.43
CA ALA A 283 -10.97 -55.19 3.65
C ALA A 283 -10.86 -54.77 5.12
N ASN A 284 -11.14 -55.69 6.06
CA ASN A 284 -11.01 -55.45 7.51
C ASN A 284 -9.56 -55.17 7.91
N LYS A 285 -8.58 -55.90 7.35
CA LYS A 285 -7.16 -55.62 7.58
C LYS A 285 -6.76 -54.23 7.07
N LEU A 286 -7.22 -53.84 5.88
CA LEU A 286 -6.95 -52.50 5.35
C LEU A 286 -7.62 -51.41 6.20
N ALA A 287 -8.87 -51.62 6.62
CA ALA A 287 -9.58 -50.71 7.50
C ALA A 287 -8.84 -50.54 8.85
N ALA A 288 -8.38 -51.64 9.46
CA ALA A 288 -7.61 -51.60 10.70
C ALA A 288 -6.27 -50.84 10.52
N MET A 289 -5.54 -51.05 9.42
CA MET A 289 -4.32 -50.29 9.13
C MET A 289 -4.59 -48.80 8.92
N HIS A 290 -5.73 -48.45 8.30
CA HIS A 290 -6.14 -47.06 8.15
C HIS A 290 -6.57 -46.44 9.47
N GLU A 291 -7.31 -47.16 10.31
CA GLU A 291 -7.71 -46.74 11.65
C GLU A 291 -6.49 -46.52 12.55
N GLU A 292 -5.51 -47.43 12.56
CA GLU A 292 -4.26 -47.25 13.29
C GLU A 292 -3.49 -46.01 12.81
N ARG A 293 -3.44 -45.78 11.48
CA ARG A 293 -2.81 -44.57 10.93
C ARG A 293 -3.55 -43.31 11.36
N VAL A 294 -4.89 -43.32 11.36
CA VAL A 294 -5.71 -42.18 11.80
C VAL A 294 -5.50 -41.93 13.29
N ALA A 295 -5.56 -42.97 14.13
CA ALA A 295 -5.29 -42.87 15.56
C ALA A 295 -3.89 -42.31 15.86
N ASN A 296 -2.87 -42.73 15.10
CA ASN A 296 -1.51 -42.19 15.23
C ASN A 296 -1.41 -40.71 14.80
N LEU A 297 -2.19 -40.29 13.79
CA LEU A 297 -2.26 -38.87 13.39
C LEU A 297 -3.03 -38.03 14.41
N GLU A 298 -4.11 -38.57 14.97
CA GLU A 298 -4.89 -37.94 16.04
C GLU A 298 -4.07 -37.80 17.32
N ALA A 299 -3.28 -38.81 17.70
CA ALA A 299 -2.36 -38.74 18.84
C ALA A 299 -1.31 -37.64 18.64
N LYS A 300 -0.69 -37.57 17.46
CA LYS A 300 0.26 -36.47 17.14
C LYS A 300 -0.41 -35.11 17.13
N LEU A 301 -1.66 -35.02 16.66
CA LEU A 301 -2.43 -33.78 16.67
C LEU A 301 -2.78 -33.37 18.10
N ALA A 302 -3.09 -34.32 18.98
CA ALA A 302 -3.31 -34.10 20.40
C ALA A 302 -2.04 -33.63 21.11
N GLU A 303 -0.88 -34.24 20.83
CA GLU A 303 0.43 -33.79 21.34
C GLU A 303 0.76 -32.36 20.88
N LEU A 304 0.56 -32.04 19.59
CA LEU A 304 0.74 -30.68 19.07
C LEU A 304 -0.24 -29.70 19.72
N SER A 305 -1.50 -30.09 19.92
CA SER A 305 -2.50 -29.26 20.59
C SER A 305 -2.15 -29.03 22.06
N GLN A 306 -1.60 -30.03 22.75
CA GLN A 306 -1.14 -29.92 24.13
C GLN A 306 0.07 -28.99 24.25
N THR A 307 1.04 -29.11 23.34
CA THR A 307 2.23 -28.24 23.34
C THR A 307 1.87 -26.78 23.00
N VAL A 308 1.00 -26.55 22.02
CA VAL A 308 0.46 -25.21 21.74
C VAL A 308 -0.31 -24.68 22.96
N GLY A 309 -1.13 -25.50 23.59
CA GLY A 309 -1.84 -25.14 24.82
C GLY A 309 -0.89 -24.81 25.99
N SER A 310 0.25 -25.49 26.14
CA SER A 310 1.24 -25.16 27.16
C SER A 310 1.99 -23.86 26.83
N TYR A 311 2.28 -23.59 25.55
CA TYR A 311 2.86 -22.31 25.13
C TYR A 311 1.90 -21.14 25.35
N ASP A 312 0.60 -21.31 25.08
CA ASP A 312 -0.39 -20.27 25.35
C ASP A 312 -0.56 -20.00 26.84
N ARG A 313 -0.54 -21.05 27.68
CA ARG A 313 -0.53 -20.89 29.15
C ARG A 313 0.72 -20.16 29.63
N LEU A 314 1.90 -20.56 29.17
CA LEU A 314 3.16 -19.89 29.51
C LEU A 314 3.15 -18.42 29.06
N ARG A 315 2.60 -18.14 27.88
CA ARG A 315 2.43 -16.77 27.37
C ARG A 315 1.46 -15.95 28.24
N GLN A 316 0.38 -16.55 28.74
CA GLN A 316 -0.52 -15.89 29.69
C GLN A 316 0.18 -15.64 31.03
N GLU A 317 0.93 -16.61 31.54
CA GLU A 317 1.75 -16.47 32.75
C GLU A 317 2.75 -15.32 32.60
N ASP A 318 3.50 -15.27 31.49
CA ASP A 318 4.43 -14.19 31.15
C ASP A 318 3.72 -12.84 31.05
N GLN A 319 2.54 -12.77 30.43
CA GLN A 319 1.74 -11.54 30.37
C GLN A 319 1.30 -11.09 31.77
N THR A 320 0.85 -12.02 32.62
CA THR A 320 0.50 -11.68 34.02
C THR A 320 1.72 -11.26 34.83
N ALA A 321 2.89 -11.86 34.60
CA ALA A 321 4.14 -11.48 35.24
C ALA A 321 4.59 -10.09 34.78
N ILE A 322 4.48 -9.78 33.48
CA ILE A 322 4.76 -8.45 32.93
C ILE A 322 3.80 -7.42 33.54
N LEU A 323 2.52 -7.72 33.68
CA LEU A 323 1.56 -6.82 34.34
C LEU A 323 1.92 -6.59 35.81
N LYS A 324 2.24 -7.64 36.57
CA LYS A 324 2.71 -7.51 37.96
C LYS A 324 4.01 -6.72 38.09
N LEU A 325 4.96 -6.90 37.16
CA LEU A 325 6.20 -6.13 37.14
C LEU A 325 5.93 -4.66 36.78
N LYS A 326 5.00 -4.37 35.87
CA LYS A 326 4.54 -2.99 35.58
C LYS A 326 3.86 -2.36 36.79
N GLU A 327 2.96 -3.08 37.46
CA GLU A 327 2.33 -2.64 38.70
C GLU A 327 3.37 -2.40 39.79
N ARG A 328 4.37 -3.29 39.93
CA ARG A 328 5.46 -3.11 40.89
C ARG A 328 6.36 -1.94 40.52
N LEU A 329 6.59 -1.67 39.24
CA LEU A 329 7.35 -0.51 38.79
C LEU A 329 6.59 0.78 39.11
N VAL A 330 5.28 0.82 38.88
CA VAL A 330 4.41 1.93 39.29
C VAL A 330 4.38 2.08 40.81
N GLN A 331 4.28 0.98 41.57
CA GLN A 331 4.37 1.00 43.03
C GLN A 331 5.73 1.49 43.50
N LEU A 332 6.83 1.09 42.86
CA LEU A 332 8.17 1.58 43.18
C LEU A 332 8.37 3.04 42.78
N GLU A 333 7.69 3.52 41.73
CA GLU A 333 7.64 4.95 41.40
C GLU A 333 6.87 5.75 42.47
N ILE A 334 5.80 5.18 43.01
CA ILE A 334 5.03 5.75 44.14
C ILE A 334 5.85 5.68 45.44
N GLU A 335 6.44 4.54 45.76
CA GLU A 335 7.29 4.30 46.94
C GLU A 335 8.57 5.15 46.89
N ARG A 336 9.17 5.37 45.71
CA ARG A 336 10.27 6.34 45.56
C ARG A 336 9.80 7.79 45.74
N GLY A 337 8.50 8.04 45.61
CA GLY A 337 7.83 9.27 46.06
C GLY A 337 7.54 9.30 47.57
N GLU A 338 7.45 8.14 48.23
CA GLU A 338 6.98 7.96 49.62
C GLU A 338 8.04 7.42 50.61
N GLU A 339 9.32 7.21 50.22
CA GLU A 339 10.45 6.88 51.12
C GLU A 339 10.88 8.06 52.03
N LYS A 340 9.90 8.66 52.70
CA LYS A 340 10.02 9.29 54.01
C LYS A 340 8.79 8.83 54.82
N SER A 341 9.03 8.14 55.95
CA SER A 341 8.06 7.62 56.95
C SER A 341 7.48 6.23 56.58
N ASP A 342 7.43 5.16 57.38
CA ASP A 342 7.62 4.89 58.81
C ASP A 342 7.80 3.36 59.03
N THR A 343 8.43 2.94 60.13
CA THR A 343 8.33 1.56 60.67
C THR A 343 7.75 1.62 62.10
N ASN A 344 6.61 0.97 62.35
CA ASN A 344 5.82 1.08 63.60
C ASN A 344 5.73 -0.24 64.40
N ILE A 345 6.08 -0.13 65.69
CA ILE A 345 5.74 -0.82 66.97
C ILE A 345 4.90 -2.14 67.02
N ASP A 346 4.06 -2.45 66.05
CA ASP A 346 3.08 -3.56 66.14
C ASP A 346 3.69 -4.96 66.09
N THR A 347 4.89 -5.09 65.51
CA THR A 347 5.64 -6.36 65.50
C THR A 347 6.09 -6.80 66.90
N LEU A 348 6.19 -5.88 67.86
CA LEU A 348 6.58 -6.17 69.24
C LEU A 348 5.44 -6.81 70.05
N VAL A 349 4.19 -6.50 69.72
CA VAL A 349 3.00 -7.01 70.42
C VAL A 349 2.75 -8.50 70.11
N GLY A 350 3.07 -8.95 68.89
CA GLY A 350 2.98 -10.37 68.51
C GLY A 350 3.94 -11.28 69.29
N GLN A 351 5.12 -10.77 69.66
CA GLN A 351 6.09 -11.52 70.46
C GLN A 351 5.59 -11.75 71.91
N PHE A 352 4.72 -10.90 72.43
CA PHE A 352 4.11 -11.07 73.75
C PHE A 352 3.08 -12.21 73.80
N GLN A 353 2.35 -12.46 72.71
CA GLN A 353 1.40 -13.58 72.63
C GLN A 353 2.12 -14.93 72.54
N HIS A 354 3.31 -14.95 71.94
CA HIS A 354 4.19 -16.11 71.94
C HIS A 354 4.60 -16.52 73.36
N LEU A 355 4.90 -15.55 74.23
CA LEU A 355 5.27 -15.81 75.63
C LEU A 355 4.12 -16.41 76.46
N LYS A 356 2.85 -16.08 76.15
CA LYS A 356 1.67 -16.67 76.81
C LYS A 356 1.51 -18.16 76.49
N GLY A 357 1.67 -18.56 75.23
CA GLY A 357 1.63 -19.98 74.84
C GLY A 357 2.76 -20.80 75.47
N VAL A 358 3.91 -20.18 75.73
CA VAL A 358 5.01 -20.82 76.45
C VAL A 358 4.66 -21.08 77.92
N ILE A 359 3.79 -20.26 78.56
CA ILE A 359 3.32 -20.49 79.93
C ILE A 359 2.35 -21.67 80.02
N GLU A 360 1.46 -21.86 79.03
CA GLU A 360 0.63 -23.08 78.93
C GLU A 360 1.50 -24.33 78.72
N ALA A 361 2.56 -24.20 77.90
CA ALA A 361 3.57 -25.24 77.76
C ALA A 361 4.42 -25.46 79.03
N ALA A 362 4.54 -24.46 79.91
CA ALA A 362 5.22 -24.56 81.20
C ALA A 362 4.31 -25.11 82.31
N ASN A 363 2.99 -24.93 82.20
CA ASN A 363 2.02 -25.63 83.06
C ASN A 363 2.06 -27.15 82.83
N ASN A 364 2.28 -27.58 81.58
CA ASN A 364 2.61 -28.98 81.26
C ASN A 364 3.97 -29.45 81.84
N LYS A 365 4.83 -28.53 82.30
CA LYS A 365 6.14 -28.80 82.93
C LYS A 365 6.13 -28.66 84.45
N SER A 366 4.98 -28.36 85.06
CA SER A 366 4.77 -28.34 86.52
C SER A 366 4.63 -29.77 87.06
N GLU A 367 5.07 -30.04 88.29
CA GLU A 367 5.24 -31.41 88.81
C GLU A 367 3.92 -32.16 89.14
N LYS A 368 2.74 -31.54 88.97
CA LYS A 368 1.41 -32.20 88.85
C LYS A 368 0.39 -31.39 88.03
N PRO A 369 0.24 -31.67 86.71
CA PRO A 369 -0.85 -31.18 85.86
C PRO A 369 -1.79 -32.33 85.43
N LEU A 370 -3.10 -32.08 85.54
CA LEU A 370 -4.20 -33.06 85.40
C LEU A 370 -4.46 -33.46 83.93
N ASN A 371 -4.60 -34.78 83.67
CA ASN A 371 -4.78 -35.35 82.35
C ASN A 371 -6.26 -35.67 82.06
N ILE A 372 -6.88 -34.95 81.13
CA ILE A 372 -8.35 -34.88 80.91
C ILE A 372 -8.86 -35.99 79.96
N GLN A 373 -8.00 -36.87 79.44
CA GLN A 373 -8.33 -37.75 78.29
C GLN A 373 -8.41 -39.27 78.56
N SER A 374 -8.17 -39.76 79.77
CA SER A 374 -8.08 -41.22 80.08
C SER A 374 -9.25 -41.81 80.88
N LEU A 375 -10.34 -41.06 81.06
CA LEU A 375 -11.46 -41.47 81.93
C LEU A 375 -12.72 -41.95 81.17
N LEU A 376 -12.66 -42.09 79.84
CA LEU A 376 -13.86 -42.34 79.01
C LEU A 376 -13.80 -43.63 78.18
N TYR A 377 -13.93 -44.74 78.89
CA TYR A 377 -14.73 -45.90 78.45
C TYR A 377 -14.05 -47.03 77.66
N GLU A 378 -13.46 -47.93 78.44
CA GLU A 378 -13.04 -49.30 78.15
C GLU A 378 -14.06 -50.30 78.76
N SER A 379 -15.36 -50.10 78.55
CA SER A 379 -16.38 -50.87 79.28
C SER A 379 -17.64 -51.13 78.45
N PHE A 380 -17.72 -52.28 77.74
CA PHE A 380 -18.88 -53.18 77.72
C PHE A 380 -18.56 -54.52 76.99
N ASP A 381 -18.79 -55.61 77.73
CA ASP A 381 -18.23 -56.95 77.54
C ASP A 381 -19.23 -58.01 77.01
N SER A 382 -18.65 -59.15 76.62
CA SER A 382 -19.20 -60.41 76.08
C SER A 382 -20.23 -61.15 76.98
N LYS A 383 -21.15 -61.94 76.39
CA LYS A 383 -21.98 -62.93 77.12
C LYS A 383 -22.20 -64.24 76.34
N GLY A 384 -21.77 -65.35 76.94
CA GLY A 384 -22.15 -66.72 76.62
C GLY A 384 -22.32 -67.53 77.91
N TYR A 385 -23.13 -68.60 77.83
CA TYR A 385 -23.49 -69.63 78.82
C TYR A 385 -24.67 -69.34 79.78
N PHE A 386 -25.76 -70.11 79.68
CA PHE A 386 -25.98 -71.32 80.51
C PHE A 386 -27.30 -72.07 80.21
N ASN A 387 -27.17 -73.40 80.14
CA ASN A 387 -28.06 -74.51 80.52
C ASN A 387 -29.32 -74.92 79.72
N THR A 388 -29.12 -76.10 79.14
CA THR A 388 -30.03 -77.17 78.75
C THR A 388 -30.81 -77.78 79.93
N ASP A 389 -32.11 -77.54 79.96
CA ASP A 389 -33.15 -78.58 80.14
C ASP A 389 -34.30 -78.40 79.12
N HIS A 390 -34.09 -77.52 78.15
CA HIS A 390 -34.85 -77.47 76.93
C HIS A 390 -34.09 -78.11 75.77
N SER A 391 -33.00 -78.88 75.92
CA SER A 391 -32.11 -79.28 74.80
C SER A 391 -32.82 -79.72 73.50
N LEU A 392 -33.89 -80.52 73.58
CA LEU A 392 -34.64 -80.96 72.39
C LEU A 392 -35.64 -79.92 71.87
N CYS A 393 -36.35 -79.21 72.75
CA CYS A 393 -37.21 -78.10 72.36
C CYS A 393 -36.39 -76.85 71.99
N HIS A 394 -35.16 -76.74 72.49
CA HIS A 394 -34.16 -75.74 72.19
C HIS A 394 -33.49 -76.09 70.90
N GLU A 395 -33.20 -77.37 70.59
CA GLU A 395 -32.77 -77.82 69.26
C GLU A 395 -33.89 -77.65 68.23
N GLU A 396 -35.14 -77.98 68.55
CA GLU A 396 -36.27 -77.76 67.65
C GLU A 396 -36.56 -76.27 67.49
N TYR A 397 -36.47 -75.49 68.56
CA TYR A 397 -36.55 -74.03 68.51
C TYR A 397 -35.30 -73.43 67.85
N GLN A 398 -34.11 -74.03 67.94
CA GLN A 398 -32.91 -73.58 67.24
C GLN A 398 -33.00 -73.92 65.79
N ARG A 399 -33.45 -75.12 65.41
CA ARG A 399 -33.70 -75.50 64.03
C ARG A 399 -34.81 -74.63 63.44
N LEU A 400 -35.90 -74.40 64.16
CA LEU A 400 -36.97 -73.51 63.70
C LEU A 400 -36.52 -72.05 63.66
N LYS A 401 -35.62 -71.63 64.58
CA LYS A 401 -35.02 -70.29 64.57
C LYS A 401 -33.94 -70.16 63.50
N GLU A 402 -33.21 -71.23 63.18
CA GLU A 402 -32.23 -71.29 62.10
C GLU A 402 -32.95 -71.34 60.76
N GLU A 403 -34.04 -72.10 60.63
CA GLU A 403 -34.94 -72.10 59.48
C GLU A 403 -35.64 -70.75 59.33
N PHE A 404 -36.10 -70.14 60.43
CA PHE A 404 -36.67 -68.79 60.41
C PHE A 404 -35.61 -67.72 60.12
N ASP A 405 -34.39 -67.87 60.62
CA ASP A 405 -33.28 -66.97 60.34
C ASP A 405 -32.77 -67.18 58.91
N GLN A 406 -32.84 -68.39 58.35
CA GLN A 406 -32.59 -68.68 56.95
C GLN A 406 -33.71 -68.12 56.07
N TYR A 407 -34.98 -68.27 56.45
CA TYR A 407 -36.11 -67.66 55.76
C TYR A 407 -36.07 -66.14 55.85
N LYS A 408 -35.66 -65.58 56.99
CA LYS A 408 -35.48 -64.13 57.18
C LYS A 408 -34.28 -63.63 56.40
N LYS A 409 -33.17 -64.38 56.35
CA LYS A 409 -32.02 -64.07 55.48
C LYS A 409 -32.43 -64.12 54.00
N GLN A 410 -33.10 -65.17 53.54
CA GLN A 410 -33.62 -65.28 52.18
C GLN A 410 -34.69 -64.21 51.85
N ALA A 411 -35.58 -63.87 52.79
CA ALA A 411 -36.55 -62.79 52.62
C ALA A 411 -35.89 -61.41 52.61
N THR A 412 -34.88 -61.17 53.46
CA THR A 412 -34.12 -59.91 53.44
C THR A 412 -33.17 -59.82 52.26
N GLU A 413 -32.65 -60.92 51.74
CA GLU A 413 -31.84 -60.99 50.52
C GLU A 413 -32.71 -60.77 49.28
N THR A 414 -33.94 -61.29 49.24
CA THR A 414 -34.90 -61.00 48.17
C THR A 414 -35.46 -59.58 48.24
N ILE A 415 -35.63 -59.01 49.44
CA ILE A 415 -35.95 -57.58 49.62
C ILE A 415 -34.76 -56.70 49.24
N LYS A 416 -33.53 -57.03 49.64
CA LYS A 416 -32.30 -56.31 49.21
C LYS A 416 -32.02 -56.46 47.72
N ALA A 417 -32.36 -57.59 47.12
CA ALA A 417 -32.31 -57.79 45.67
C ALA A 417 -33.39 -56.95 44.94
N LYS A 418 -34.56 -56.74 45.57
CA LYS A 418 -35.58 -55.78 45.10
C LYS A 418 -35.17 -54.32 45.33
N ASP A 419 -34.51 -53.99 46.44
CA ASP A 419 -34.00 -52.63 46.73
C ASP A 419 -32.81 -52.27 45.82
N ASN A 420 -31.98 -53.25 45.42
CA ASN A 420 -31.00 -53.07 44.34
C ASN A 420 -31.64 -52.75 42.97
N MET A 421 -32.91 -53.10 42.77
CA MET A 421 -33.68 -52.72 41.57
C MET A 421 -34.20 -51.26 41.64
N TYR A 422 -34.33 -50.69 42.84
CA TYR A 422 -34.63 -49.26 43.03
C TYR A 422 -33.36 -48.39 43.01
N SER A 423 -32.22 -48.90 43.48
CA SER A 423 -30.92 -48.20 43.38
C SER A 423 -30.46 -48.02 41.92
N THR A 424 -30.78 -48.97 41.05
CA THR A 424 -30.54 -48.87 39.59
C THR A 424 -31.46 -47.86 38.92
N ASN A 425 -32.67 -47.62 39.46
CA ASN A 425 -33.54 -46.55 38.96
C ASN A 425 -33.01 -45.14 39.28
N GLU A 426 -32.39 -44.92 40.45
CA GLU A 426 -31.78 -43.63 40.77
C GLU A 426 -30.58 -43.29 39.88
N GLU A 427 -29.76 -44.28 39.53
CA GLU A 427 -28.66 -44.11 38.57
C GLU A 427 -29.18 -43.84 37.17
N VAL A 428 -30.24 -44.55 36.75
CA VAL A 428 -30.93 -44.29 35.48
C VAL A 428 -31.53 -42.89 35.45
N ASP A 429 -32.09 -42.38 36.55
CA ASP A 429 -32.65 -41.03 36.61
C ASP A 429 -31.55 -39.95 36.63
N LYS A 430 -30.42 -40.19 37.30
CA LYS A 430 -29.22 -39.33 37.19
C LYS A 430 -28.69 -39.28 35.75
N LEU A 431 -28.64 -40.42 35.06
CA LEU A 431 -28.24 -40.51 33.66
C LEU A 431 -29.26 -39.81 32.73
N LYS A 432 -30.57 -39.88 33.01
CA LYS A 432 -31.59 -39.12 32.27
C LYS A 432 -31.44 -37.61 32.48
N ILE A 433 -31.15 -37.15 33.70
CA ILE A 433 -30.89 -35.74 33.99
C ILE A 433 -29.62 -35.28 33.25
N GLN A 434 -28.56 -36.07 33.28
CA GLN A 434 -27.34 -35.78 32.52
C GLN A 434 -27.62 -35.76 31.01
N LEU A 435 -28.37 -36.72 30.48
CA LEU A 435 -28.76 -36.78 29.07
C LEU A 435 -29.60 -35.56 28.67
N ASN A 436 -30.53 -35.11 29.52
CA ASN A 436 -31.30 -33.89 29.28
C ASN A 436 -30.43 -32.64 29.35
N ASN A 437 -29.50 -32.53 30.31
CA ASN A 437 -28.56 -31.42 30.37
C ASN A 437 -27.63 -31.38 29.14
N TRP A 438 -27.19 -32.54 28.63
CA TRP A 438 -26.42 -32.62 27.39
C TRP A 438 -27.25 -32.28 26.16
N LYS A 439 -28.53 -32.66 26.13
CA LYS A 439 -29.47 -32.25 25.07
C LYS A 439 -29.74 -30.74 25.09
N GLU A 440 -29.92 -30.14 26.27
CA GLU A 440 -30.10 -28.69 26.42
C GLU A 440 -28.83 -27.93 26.01
N LYS A 441 -27.65 -28.39 26.43
CA LYS A 441 -26.37 -27.84 25.96
C LYS A 441 -26.19 -27.96 24.45
N ALA A 442 -26.56 -29.11 23.87
CA ALA A 442 -26.52 -29.30 22.42
C ALA A 442 -27.52 -28.39 21.69
N CYS A 443 -28.68 -28.11 22.30
CA CYS A 443 -29.67 -27.16 21.79
C CYS A 443 -29.12 -25.74 21.83
N LEU A 444 -28.55 -25.29 22.96
CA LEU A 444 -27.96 -23.96 23.12
C LEU A 444 -26.78 -23.72 22.18
N LEU A 445 -25.86 -24.69 22.07
CA LEU A 445 -24.75 -24.60 21.12
C LEU A 445 -25.23 -24.54 19.67
N ARG A 446 -26.35 -25.22 19.36
CA ARG A 446 -26.96 -25.16 18.03
C ARG A 446 -27.60 -23.80 17.76
N THR A 447 -28.28 -23.20 18.74
CA THR A 447 -28.85 -21.85 18.60
C THR A 447 -27.75 -20.81 18.48
N GLU A 448 -26.68 -20.88 19.29
CA GLU A 448 -25.51 -20.00 19.17
C GLU A 448 -24.80 -20.14 17.81
N LEU A 449 -24.69 -21.36 17.28
CA LEU A 449 -24.20 -21.59 15.92
C LEU A 449 -25.12 -21.03 14.84
N GLU A 450 -26.43 -21.04 15.05
CA GLU A 450 -27.40 -20.47 14.11
C GLU A 450 -27.39 -18.94 14.15
N GLU A 451 -27.26 -18.34 15.34
CA GLU A 451 -27.11 -16.89 15.56
C GLU A 451 -25.82 -16.37 14.95
N THR A 452 -24.67 -16.98 15.25
CA THR A 452 -23.38 -16.59 14.64
C THR A 452 -23.40 -16.74 13.11
N LYS A 453 -24.02 -17.81 12.58
CA LYS A 453 -24.23 -17.95 11.13
C LYS A 453 -25.12 -16.85 10.56
N ALA A 454 -26.15 -16.41 11.27
CA ALA A 454 -27.03 -15.33 10.83
C ALA A 454 -26.28 -13.98 10.85
N GLU A 455 -25.46 -13.72 11.86
CA GLU A 455 -24.61 -12.53 11.95
C GLU A 455 -23.59 -12.48 10.80
N PHE A 456 -22.90 -13.59 10.51
CA PHE A 456 -21.98 -13.66 9.37
C PHE A 456 -22.69 -13.45 8.03
N LYS A 457 -23.90 -14.00 7.86
CA LYS A 457 -24.71 -13.75 6.66
C LYS A 457 -25.09 -12.27 6.53
N SER A 458 -25.51 -11.63 7.61
CA SER A 458 -25.84 -10.20 7.60
C SER A 458 -24.62 -9.32 7.31
N ALA A 459 -23.46 -9.63 7.93
CA ALA A 459 -22.21 -8.92 7.67
C ALA A 459 -21.76 -9.09 6.20
N PHE A 460 -21.90 -10.29 5.64
CA PHE A 460 -21.62 -10.54 4.23
C PHE A 460 -22.55 -9.76 3.31
N GLU A 461 -23.85 -9.70 3.62
CA GLU A 461 -24.82 -8.90 2.85
C GLU A 461 -24.51 -7.39 2.92
N GLN A 462 -24.11 -6.88 4.09
CA GLN A 462 -23.69 -5.49 4.25
C GLN A 462 -22.44 -5.17 3.42
N GLU A 463 -21.43 -6.03 3.45
CA GLU A 463 -20.21 -5.84 2.65
C GLU A 463 -20.49 -5.96 1.15
N ALA A 464 -21.36 -6.89 0.74
CA ALA A 464 -21.82 -6.99 -0.63
C ALA A 464 -22.58 -5.74 -1.10
N GLN A 465 -23.39 -5.12 -0.22
CA GLN A 465 -24.06 -3.85 -0.50
C GLN A 465 -23.06 -2.68 -0.59
N ARG A 466 -22.05 -2.63 0.29
CA ARG A 466 -20.96 -1.62 0.22
C ARG A 466 -20.20 -1.73 -1.10
N MET A 467 -19.78 -2.94 -1.47
CA MET A 467 -19.11 -3.22 -2.74
C MET A 467 -19.97 -2.83 -3.95
N LYS A 468 -21.29 -3.07 -3.93
CA LYS A 468 -22.21 -2.60 -4.97
C LYS A 468 -22.27 -1.07 -5.04
N SER A 469 -22.34 -0.40 -3.88
CA SER A 469 -22.39 1.06 -3.82
C SER A 469 -21.10 1.70 -4.34
N ASP A 470 -19.94 1.13 -4.00
CA ASP A 470 -18.66 1.63 -4.47
C ASP A 470 -18.45 1.37 -5.95
N ARG A 471 -18.89 0.20 -6.45
CA ARG A 471 -18.91 -0.07 -7.90
C ARG A 471 -19.76 0.94 -8.67
N LEU A 472 -20.91 1.36 -8.12
CA LEU A 472 -21.75 2.39 -8.72
C LEU A 472 -21.07 3.77 -8.70
N LYS A 473 -20.47 4.18 -7.57
CA LYS A 473 -19.71 5.43 -7.47
C LYS A 473 -18.55 5.49 -8.47
N TRP A 474 -17.80 4.40 -8.64
CA TRP A 474 -16.71 4.34 -9.60
C TRP A 474 -17.20 4.35 -11.04
N LYS A 475 -18.32 3.67 -11.34
CA LYS A 475 -18.96 3.74 -12.65
C LYS A 475 -19.44 5.17 -12.97
N GLU A 476 -19.98 5.88 -11.99
CA GLU A 476 -20.41 7.27 -12.14
C GLU A 476 -19.21 8.20 -12.37
N LYS A 477 -18.15 8.09 -11.55
CA LYS A 477 -16.89 8.84 -11.75
C LYS A 477 -16.25 8.58 -13.12
N LEU A 478 -16.27 7.32 -13.58
CA LEU A 478 -15.78 6.98 -14.91
C LEU A 478 -16.63 7.67 -15.99
N SER A 479 -17.96 7.62 -15.85
CA SER A 479 -18.86 8.29 -16.79
C SER A 479 -18.68 9.81 -16.78
N SER A 480 -18.44 10.44 -15.62
CA SER A 480 -18.19 11.88 -15.53
C SER A 480 -16.89 12.25 -16.23
N GLN A 481 -15.81 11.49 -15.99
CA GLN A 481 -14.53 11.70 -16.68
C GLN A 481 -14.66 11.50 -18.20
N GLU A 482 -15.39 10.47 -18.65
CA GLU A 482 -15.68 10.27 -20.06
C GLU A 482 -16.45 11.45 -20.66
N THR A 483 -17.44 12.01 -19.95
CA THR A 483 -18.16 13.20 -20.42
C THR A 483 -17.27 14.44 -20.46
N GLU A 484 -16.37 14.63 -19.49
CA GLU A 484 -15.40 15.73 -19.49
C GLU A 484 -14.41 15.61 -20.66
N PHE A 485 -13.91 14.39 -20.95
CA PHE A 485 -13.03 14.18 -22.10
C PHE A 485 -13.75 14.40 -23.42
N LYS A 486 -15.00 13.94 -23.56
CA LYS A 486 -15.84 14.22 -24.73
C LYS A 486 -16.09 15.72 -24.89
N ALA A 487 -16.32 16.46 -23.81
CA ALA A 487 -16.48 17.92 -23.85
C ALA A 487 -15.18 18.62 -24.28
N LYS A 488 -14.03 18.22 -23.73
CA LYS A 488 -12.71 18.75 -24.12
C LYS A 488 -12.40 18.46 -25.60
N LEU A 489 -12.69 17.25 -26.08
CA LEU A 489 -12.58 16.90 -27.50
C LEU A 489 -13.48 17.77 -28.37
N GLY A 490 -14.75 17.97 -27.98
CA GLY A 490 -15.68 18.84 -28.70
C GLY A 490 -15.17 20.29 -28.84
N VAL A 491 -14.57 20.85 -27.78
CA VAL A 491 -13.97 22.19 -27.84
C VAL A 491 -12.76 22.24 -28.79
N LEU A 492 -11.91 21.21 -28.78
CA LEU A 492 -10.77 21.13 -29.71
C LEU A 492 -11.22 20.98 -31.16
N ASP A 493 -12.25 20.16 -31.41
CA ASP A 493 -12.84 20.02 -32.74
C ASP A 493 -13.47 21.33 -33.23
N GLU A 494 -14.15 22.07 -32.36
CA GLU A 494 -14.69 23.39 -32.69
C GLU A 494 -13.58 24.41 -32.99
N GLN A 495 -12.49 24.40 -32.22
CA GLN A 495 -11.32 25.24 -32.48
C GLN A 495 -10.66 24.89 -33.82
N LEU A 496 -10.51 23.60 -34.14
CA LEU A 496 -9.99 23.15 -35.44
C LEU A 496 -10.92 23.52 -36.59
N SER A 497 -12.25 23.41 -36.43
CA SER A 497 -13.21 23.88 -37.43
C SER A 497 -13.06 25.38 -37.66
N LYS A 498 -13.00 26.18 -36.59
CA LYS A 498 -12.78 27.64 -36.70
C LYS A 498 -11.44 27.98 -37.36
N GLN A 499 -10.37 27.22 -37.10
CA GLN A 499 -9.09 27.41 -37.78
C GLN A 499 -9.19 27.07 -39.28
N ARG A 500 -9.86 25.97 -39.64
CA ARG A 500 -10.12 25.59 -41.03
C ARG A 500 -10.97 26.64 -41.75
N GLU A 501 -12.01 27.16 -41.10
CA GLU A 501 -12.85 28.24 -41.63
C GLU A 501 -12.04 29.53 -41.85
N ARG A 502 -11.25 29.96 -40.87
CA ARG A 502 -10.37 31.13 -41.02
C ARG A 502 -9.34 30.94 -42.14
N ALA A 503 -8.72 29.77 -42.24
CA ALA A 503 -7.79 29.45 -43.32
C ALA A 503 -8.48 29.50 -44.68
N LEU A 504 -9.69 28.95 -44.79
CA LEU A 504 -10.50 28.98 -46.01
C LEU A 504 -10.89 30.41 -46.39
N VAL A 505 -11.29 31.25 -45.43
CA VAL A 505 -11.55 32.68 -45.66
C VAL A 505 -10.30 33.40 -46.15
N LEU A 506 -9.14 33.17 -45.52
CA LEU A 506 -7.88 33.79 -45.93
C LEU A 506 -7.45 33.35 -47.34
N VAL A 507 -7.66 32.08 -47.69
CA VAL A 507 -7.44 31.57 -49.06
C VAL A 507 -8.36 32.29 -50.04
N LYS A 508 -9.66 32.42 -49.73
CA LYS A 508 -10.60 33.17 -50.58
C LYS A 508 -10.22 34.65 -50.74
N GLU A 509 -9.78 35.31 -49.67
CA GLU A 509 -9.28 36.69 -49.73
C GLU A 509 -8.05 36.80 -50.64
N LYS A 510 -7.12 35.84 -50.53
CA LYS A 510 -5.93 35.79 -51.39
C LYS A 510 -6.27 35.48 -52.84
N GLU A 511 -7.22 34.59 -53.09
CA GLU A 511 -7.75 34.32 -54.42
C GLU A 511 -8.40 35.57 -55.04
N ALA A 512 -9.22 36.30 -54.27
CA ALA A 512 -9.81 37.56 -54.72
C ALA A 512 -8.77 38.66 -54.98
N GLU A 513 -7.72 38.74 -54.16
CA GLU A 513 -6.57 39.64 -54.38
C GLU A 513 -5.82 39.25 -55.66
N ILE A 514 -5.58 37.96 -55.89
CA ILE A 514 -4.97 37.46 -57.13
C ILE A 514 -5.87 37.76 -58.34
N GLU A 515 -7.18 37.59 -58.24
CA GLU A 515 -8.14 37.94 -59.30
C GLU A 515 -8.16 39.44 -59.57
N SER A 516 -8.11 40.28 -58.54
CA SER A 516 -8.02 41.73 -58.67
C SER A 516 -6.71 42.15 -59.33
N LEU A 517 -5.59 41.56 -58.92
CA LEU A 517 -4.28 41.79 -59.54
C LEU A 517 -4.30 41.34 -61.00
N LYS A 518 -4.81 40.14 -61.32
CA LYS A 518 -4.99 39.66 -62.69
C LYS A 518 -5.89 40.56 -63.52
N ALA A 519 -7.00 41.03 -62.96
CA ALA A 519 -7.91 41.96 -63.62
C ALA A 519 -7.21 43.30 -63.91
N SER A 520 -6.50 43.87 -62.93
CA SER A 520 -5.70 45.08 -63.12
C SER A 520 -4.63 44.88 -64.20
N PHE A 521 -3.91 43.75 -64.17
CA PHE A 521 -2.90 43.40 -65.17
C PHE A 521 -3.52 43.23 -66.57
N SER A 522 -4.70 42.62 -66.66
CA SER A 522 -5.46 42.51 -67.92
C SER A 522 -5.99 43.85 -68.43
N THR A 523 -6.17 44.84 -67.55
CA THR A 523 -6.56 46.21 -67.94
C THR A 523 -5.36 47.01 -68.47
N PHE A 524 -4.14 46.69 -68.00
CA PHE A 524 -2.89 47.29 -68.48
C PHE A 524 -2.33 46.62 -69.75
N ILE A 525 -2.88 45.49 -70.18
CA ILE A 525 -2.51 44.82 -71.43
C ILE A 525 -3.70 44.89 -72.40
N PRO A 526 -3.72 45.83 -73.37
CA PRO A 526 -4.72 45.82 -74.42
C PRO A 526 -4.63 44.51 -75.22
N ALA A 527 -5.77 43.84 -75.36
CA ALA A 527 -5.92 42.65 -76.18
C ALA A 527 -5.36 42.88 -77.60
N ARG A 528 -4.21 42.25 -77.91
CA ARG A 528 -3.85 41.94 -79.30
C ARG A 528 -4.57 40.64 -79.67
N SER A 529 -5.58 40.82 -80.51
CA SER A 529 -6.39 39.78 -81.12
C SER A 529 -5.61 38.92 -82.13
N CYS A 530 -6.02 37.65 -82.17
CA CYS A 530 -5.96 36.64 -83.25
C CYS A 530 -4.57 36.04 -83.56
N ILE A 531 -4.43 34.72 -83.76
CA ILE A 531 -5.01 33.93 -84.86
C ILE A 531 -5.36 32.49 -84.44
N ARG A 532 -6.49 32.00 -84.96
CA ARG A 532 -7.01 30.61 -84.95
C ARG A 532 -6.13 29.64 -85.75
N SER A 533 -5.94 28.40 -85.27
CA SER A 533 -6.42 27.16 -85.93
C SER A 533 -5.92 25.87 -85.24
N HIS A 534 -6.77 24.83 -85.23
CA HIS A 534 -6.54 23.38 -85.07
C HIS A 534 -5.07 22.88 -85.22
N SER A 535 -4.56 21.86 -84.55
CA SER A 535 -5.11 20.62 -83.97
C SER A 535 -4.09 20.02 -82.99
N SER A 536 -4.57 19.11 -82.13
CA SER A 536 -3.89 17.95 -81.54
C SER A 536 -2.51 18.11 -80.87
N ASP A 537 -2.51 17.72 -79.58
CA ASP A 537 -1.49 16.91 -78.91
C ASP A 537 -0.07 17.49 -78.71
N LEU A 538 0.27 17.55 -77.41
CA LEU A 538 1.59 17.36 -76.79
C LEU A 538 2.57 18.54 -76.73
N ASP A 539 2.94 18.81 -75.47
CA ASP A 539 4.21 19.35 -74.95
C ASP A 539 4.70 20.70 -75.48
N ASN A 540 4.37 21.76 -74.73
CA ASN A 540 5.00 23.07 -74.87
C ASN A 540 6.05 23.29 -73.77
N VAL A 541 7.30 23.22 -74.20
CA VAL A 541 8.49 23.75 -73.52
C VAL A 541 8.35 25.28 -73.42
N GLU A 542 8.29 25.81 -72.20
CA GLU A 542 8.36 27.25 -71.96
C GLU A 542 9.80 27.75 -72.19
N SER A 543 9.93 28.61 -73.20
CA SER A 543 11.11 29.43 -73.47
C SER A 543 11.07 30.67 -72.59
N GLU A 544 12.18 30.90 -71.91
CA GLU A 544 12.56 32.06 -71.13
C GLU A 544 12.32 33.40 -71.87
N VAL A 545 11.69 34.36 -71.19
CA VAL A 545 11.85 35.80 -71.46
C VAL A 545 11.87 36.56 -70.13
N ASP A 546 13.09 36.82 -69.64
CA ASP A 546 13.55 38.02 -68.93
C ASP A 546 12.56 38.79 -68.05
N THR A 547 12.35 38.35 -66.80
CA THR A 547 12.01 39.25 -65.66
C THR A 547 12.43 38.70 -64.28
N ASP A 548 13.47 37.86 -64.16
CA ASP A 548 13.76 37.13 -62.90
C ASP A 548 14.91 37.67 -62.01
N LEU A 549 15.69 38.64 -62.48
CA LEU A 549 16.92 39.09 -61.80
C LEU A 549 16.73 39.87 -60.48
N LEU A 550 15.50 40.21 -60.08
CA LEU A 550 15.21 40.80 -58.76
C LEU A 550 14.37 39.88 -57.86
N GLY A 551 13.85 38.77 -58.39
CA GLY A 551 13.12 37.74 -57.65
C GLY A 551 14.04 36.66 -57.07
N GLU A 552 15.07 36.25 -57.82
CA GLU A 552 15.98 35.18 -57.42
C GLU A 552 16.80 35.49 -56.18
N GLY A 553 17.25 36.73 -55.98
CA GLY A 553 18.00 37.11 -54.77
C GLY A 553 17.15 37.06 -53.50
N ARG A 554 15.85 37.35 -53.60
CA ARG A 554 14.90 37.33 -52.47
C ARG A 554 14.41 35.92 -52.19
N HIS A 555 14.20 35.10 -53.22
CA HIS A 555 13.89 33.68 -53.09
C HIS A 555 15.10 32.86 -52.62
N MET A 556 16.32 33.13 -53.12
CA MET A 556 17.55 32.50 -52.58
C MET A 556 17.79 32.88 -51.13
N LEU A 557 17.55 34.12 -50.72
CA LEU A 557 17.72 34.53 -49.32
C LEU A 557 16.67 33.88 -48.43
N HIS A 558 15.40 33.81 -48.85
CA HIS A 558 14.35 33.10 -48.12
C HIS A 558 14.65 31.61 -48.02
N TYR A 559 15.06 30.98 -49.13
CA TYR A 559 15.47 29.58 -49.18
C TYR A 559 16.72 29.31 -48.31
N ALA A 560 17.70 30.20 -48.32
CA ALA A 560 18.88 30.14 -47.44
C ALA A 560 18.47 30.29 -45.96
N GLN A 561 17.52 31.17 -45.66
CA GLN A 561 17.00 31.35 -44.32
C GLN A 561 16.18 30.13 -43.85
N GLU A 562 15.35 29.56 -44.72
CA GLU A 562 14.58 28.35 -44.43
C GLU A 562 15.49 27.13 -44.25
N THR A 563 16.47 26.93 -45.15
CA THR A 563 17.47 25.87 -45.00
C THR A 563 18.29 26.04 -43.73
N ALA A 564 18.65 27.26 -43.33
CA ALA A 564 19.30 27.52 -42.04
C ALA A 564 18.39 27.18 -40.85
N ARG A 565 17.09 27.50 -40.91
CA ARG A 565 16.10 27.09 -39.89
C ARG A 565 15.99 25.57 -39.81
N TYR A 566 15.87 24.89 -40.96
CA TYR A 566 15.85 23.43 -41.03
C TYR A 566 17.15 22.82 -40.48
N GLN A 567 18.32 23.36 -40.80
CA GLN A 567 19.60 22.89 -40.26
C GLN A 567 19.68 23.07 -38.75
N VAL A 568 19.20 24.20 -38.22
CA VAL A 568 19.12 24.44 -36.78
C VAL A 568 18.18 23.45 -36.10
N ASP A 569 17.02 23.17 -36.70
CA ASP A 569 16.06 22.22 -36.15
C ASP A 569 16.54 20.77 -36.25
N VAL A 570 17.20 20.39 -37.35
CA VAL A 570 17.91 19.10 -37.47
C VAL A 570 19.02 19.01 -36.44
N ALA A 571 19.79 20.07 -36.19
CA ALA A 571 20.81 20.07 -35.15
C ALA A 571 20.21 19.95 -33.73
N LYS A 572 19.08 20.60 -33.46
CA LYS A 572 18.32 20.44 -32.20
C LYS A 572 17.80 19.02 -32.05
N LEU A 573 17.24 18.42 -33.11
CA LEU A 573 16.73 17.05 -33.11
C LEU A 573 17.87 16.05 -32.92
N ARG A 574 19.00 16.22 -33.60
CA ARG A 574 20.22 15.40 -33.38
C ARG A 574 20.70 15.51 -31.93
N LYS A 575 20.77 16.72 -31.36
CA LYS A 575 21.12 16.90 -29.94
C LYS A 575 20.13 16.21 -29.00
N LYS A 576 18.83 16.27 -29.29
CA LYS A 576 17.79 15.56 -28.53
C LYS A 576 17.97 14.04 -28.63
N ILE A 577 18.23 13.51 -29.83
CA ILE A 577 18.51 12.08 -30.05
C ILE A 577 19.74 11.66 -29.23
N HIS A 578 20.86 12.37 -29.32
CA HIS A 578 22.07 12.04 -28.55
C HIS A 578 21.83 12.08 -27.04
N ARG A 579 21.06 13.06 -26.54
CA ARG A 579 20.66 13.10 -25.13
C ARG A 579 19.81 11.89 -24.75
N LEU A 580 18.82 11.55 -25.56
CA LEU A 580 17.95 10.38 -25.31
C LEU A 580 18.74 9.07 -25.37
N GLU A 581 19.64 8.90 -26.33
CA GLU A 581 20.54 7.76 -26.43
C GLU A 581 21.49 7.66 -25.23
N THR A 582 21.99 8.80 -24.75
CA THR A 582 22.83 8.83 -23.53
C THR A 582 22.01 8.41 -22.33
N THR A 583 20.81 8.96 -22.14
CA THR A 583 19.91 8.54 -21.04
C THR A 583 19.50 7.07 -21.16
N LEU A 584 19.34 6.55 -22.38
CA LEU A 584 19.06 5.12 -22.61
C LEU A 584 20.25 4.27 -22.19
N ARG A 585 21.48 4.66 -22.55
CA ARG A 585 22.69 3.94 -22.12
C ARG A 585 22.91 4.03 -20.61
N ASP A 586 22.63 5.18 -19.99
CA ASP A 586 22.73 5.38 -18.54
C ASP A 586 21.70 4.50 -17.81
N THR A 587 20.45 4.49 -18.28
CA THR A 587 19.40 3.64 -17.69
C THR A 587 19.66 2.15 -17.90
N GLN A 588 20.19 1.75 -19.06
CA GLN A 588 20.63 0.37 -19.30
C GLN A 588 21.81 -0.03 -18.39
N ARG A 589 22.78 0.86 -18.17
CA ARG A 589 23.88 0.63 -17.23
C ARG A 589 23.36 0.49 -15.80
N ALA A 590 22.52 1.41 -15.34
CA ALA A 590 21.92 1.34 -14.00
C ALA A 590 21.11 0.04 -13.82
N ALA A 591 20.31 -0.35 -14.81
CA ALA A 591 19.56 -1.61 -14.77
C ALA A 591 20.49 -2.85 -14.74
N ALA A 592 21.63 -2.82 -15.44
CA ALA A 592 22.61 -3.90 -15.39
C ALA A 592 23.32 -3.97 -14.04
N GLU A 593 23.68 -2.81 -13.47
CA GLU A 593 24.28 -2.70 -12.13
C GLU A 593 23.34 -3.22 -11.04
N GLU A 594 22.03 -2.92 -11.12
CA GLU A 594 21.02 -3.46 -10.20
C GLU A 594 20.77 -4.96 -10.39
N ARG A 595 20.93 -5.48 -11.62
CA ARG A 595 20.72 -6.91 -11.91
C ARG A 595 21.80 -7.79 -11.28
N LEU A 596 23.05 -7.34 -11.21
CA LEU A 596 24.16 -8.11 -10.64
C LEU A 596 23.93 -8.56 -9.18
N PRO A 597 23.61 -7.67 -8.22
CA PRO A 597 23.35 -8.07 -6.84
C PRO A 597 22.04 -8.88 -6.72
N LEU A 598 21.05 -8.65 -7.59
CA LEU A 598 19.84 -9.48 -7.61
C LEU A 598 20.15 -10.92 -8.05
N VAL A 599 21.03 -11.11 -9.05
CA VAL A 599 21.47 -12.44 -9.47
C VAL A 599 22.27 -13.13 -8.37
N GLN A 600 23.15 -12.41 -7.66
CA GLN A 600 23.85 -12.94 -6.49
C GLN A 600 22.89 -13.34 -5.36
N LYS A 601 21.93 -12.48 -5.01
CA LYS A 601 20.90 -12.82 -4.03
C LYS A 601 20.06 -14.02 -4.45
N LEU A 602 19.75 -14.16 -5.74
CA LEU A 602 19.05 -15.32 -6.27
C LEU A 602 19.90 -16.58 -6.20
N SER A 603 21.21 -16.53 -6.48
CA SER A 603 22.08 -17.69 -6.30
C SER A 603 22.19 -18.09 -4.83
N ASP A 604 22.39 -17.13 -3.93
CA ASP A 604 22.46 -17.39 -2.49
C ASP A 604 21.14 -17.99 -1.99
N LEU A 605 20.01 -17.43 -2.42
CA LEU A 605 18.69 -17.94 -2.04
C LEU A 605 18.43 -19.33 -2.63
N MET A 606 18.82 -19.58 -3.89
CA MET A 606 18.76 -20.93 -4.47
C MET A 606 19.60 -21.93 -3.68
N GLU A 607 20.82 -21.57 -3.27
CA GLU A 607 21.66 -22.43 -2.44
C GLU A 607 21.01 -22.72 -1.08
N THR A 608 20.36 -21.73 -0.46
CA THR A 608 19.62 -21.96 0.79
C THR A 608 18.40 -22.84 0.60
N VAL A 609 17.67 -22.68 -0.51
CA VAL A 609 16.52 -23.52 -0.85
C VAL A 609 16.99 -24.94 -1.08
N ASP A 610 18.01 -25.17 -1.91
CA ASP A 610 18.59 -26.49 -2.16
C ASP A 610 19.06 -27.16 -0.87
N ARG A 611 19.68 -26.39 0.04
CA ARG A 611 20.08 -26.88 1.37
C ARG A 611 18.85 -27.30 2.19
N LEU A 612 17.80 -26.49 2.22
CA LEU A 612 16.56 -26.80 2.92
C LEU A 612 15.83 -28.00 2.31
N GLU A 613 15.87 -28.16 0.98
CA GLU A 613 15.31 -29.31 0.27
C GLU A 613 16.00 -30.61 0.68
N ARG A 614 17.34 -30.59 0.77
CA ARG A 614 18.12 -31.72 1.30
C ARG A 614 17.80 -32.00 2.76
N CYS A 615 17.43 -30.99 3.55
CA CYS A 615 17.04 -31.16 4.95
C CYS A 615 15.58 -31.62 5.16
N LYS A 616 14.77 -31.78 4.10
CA LYS A 616 13.35 -32.20 4.23
C LYS A 616 13.20 -33.63 4.77
N SER A 617 14.15 -34.52 4.50
CA SER A 617 14.16 -35.87 5.05
C SER A 617 15.03 -35.95 6.30
N ARG A 618 14.66 -36.80 7.27
CA ARG A 618 15.45 -37.02 8.50
C ARG A 618 16.87 -37.52 8.17
N GLU A 619 16.99 -38.34 7.14
CA GLU A 619 18.28 -38.84 6.64
C GLU A 619 19.09 -37.73 5.97
N GLY A 620 18.45 -36.81 5.24
CA GLY A 620 19.12 -35.67 4.61
C GLY A 620 19.56 -34.60 5.61
N ALA A 621 18.79 -34.35 6.66
CA ALA A 621 19.20 -33.49 7.78
C ALA A 621 20.41 -34.08 8.54
N ASN A 622 20.41 -35.40 8.76
CA ASN A 622 21.56 -36.11 9.35
C ASN A 622 22.80 -36.03 8.45
N LEU A 623 22.65 -36.08 7.13
CA LEU A 623 23.74 -35.94 6.16
C LEU A 623 24.32 -34.52 6.09
N GLU A 624 23.49 -33.47 6.13
CA GLU A 624 23.98 -32.08 6.18
C GLU A 624 24.65 -31.76 7.53
N TYR A 625 24.13 -32.31 8.64
CA TYR A 625 24.82 -32.27 9.93
C TYR A 625 26.16 -32.98 9.86
N LEU A 626 26.20 -34.19 9.31
CA LEU A 626 27.42 -34.97 9.13
C LEU A 626 28.44 -34.21 8.26
N LYS A 627 28.00 -33.60 7.16
CA LYS A 627 28.83 -32.76 6.30
C LYS A 627 29.46 -31.60 7.08
N ASN A 628 28.70 -30.90 7.92
CA ASN A 628 29.22 -29.80 8.73
C ASN A 628 30.19 -30.28 9.81
N VAL A 629 29.91 -31.42 10.45
CA VAL A 629 30.80 -32.01 11.46
C VAL A 629 32.09 -32.51 10.82
N VAL A 630 32.03 -33.15 9.64
CA VAL A 630 33.21 -33.59 8.88
C VAL A 630 34.02 -32.40 8.37
N LEU A 631 33.37 -31.37 7.83
CA LEU A 631 34.04 -30.14 7.39
C LEU A 631 34.75 -29.46 8.58
N SER A 632 34.07 -29.36 9.72
CA SER A 632 34.65 -28.80 10.95
C SER A 632 35.78 -29.67 11.49
N TYR A 633 35.68 -31.00 11.37
CA TYR A 633 36.74 -31.94 11.75
C TYR A 633 38.00 -31.75 10.89
N LEU A 634 37.84 -31.50 9.59
CA LEU A 634 38.95 -31.25 8.66
C LEU A 634 39.60 -29.88 8.87
N LEU A 635 38.81 -28.85 9.18
CA LEU A 635 39.30 -27.48 9.37
C LEU A 635 39.83 -27.21 10.78
N SER A 636 39.40 -27.97 11.79
CA SER A 636 39.86 -27.77 13.16
C SER A 636 41.29 -28.29 13.34
N THR A 637 42.06 -27.63 14.20
CA THR A 637 43.44 -28.03 14.56
C THR A 637 43.52 -28.69 15.94
N ASP A 638 42.50 -28.51 16.78
CA ASP A 638 42.45 -29.03 18.15
C ASP A 638 42.09 -30.53 18.21
N SER A 639 42.87 -31.30 18.98
CA SER A 639 42.69 -32.74 19.16
C SER A 639 41.44 -33.09 19.97
N GLY A 640 41.08 -32.25 20.95
CA GLY A 640 39.89 -32.47 21.79
C GLY A 640 38.60 -32.30 21.00
N CYS A 641 38.45 -31.19 20.28
CA CYS A 641 37.32 -30.97 19.38
C CYS A 641 37.23 -32.05 18.28
N LYS A 642 38.37 -32.51 17.74
CA LYS A 642 38.41 -33.63 16.78
C LYS A 642 37.87 -34.93 17.36
N ALA A 643 38.16 -35.27 18.61
CA ALA A 643 37.57 -36.43 19.27
C ALA A 643 36.05 -36.35 19.35
N HIS A 644 35.55 -35.19 19.78
CA HIS A 644 34.11 -34.97 19.93
C HIS A 644 33.39 -35.02 18.57
N MET A 645 33.96 -34.40 17.54
CA MET A 645 33.42 -34.48 16.18
C MET A 645 33.49 -35.89 15.59
N LEU A 646 34.56 -36.65 15.87
CA LEU A 646 34.70 -38.04 15.43
C LEU A 646 33.68 -38.97 16.10
N ASN A 647 33.40 -38.77 17.40
CA ASN A 647 32.33 -39.47 18.09
C ASN A 647 30.95 -39.12 17.52
N ALA A 648 30.71 -37.85 17.15
CA ALA A 648 29.48 -37.44 16.47
C ALA A 648 29.33 -38.06 15.07
N ILE A 649 30.43 -38.17 14.29
CA ILE A 649 30.47 -38.86 13.00
C ILE A 649 30.15 -40.35 13.16
N ALA A 650 30.79 -41.00 14.14
CA ALA A 650 30.59 -42.42 14.44
C ALA A 650 29.14 -42.72 14.88
N ALA A 651 28.52 -41.82 15.64
CA ALA A 651 27.13 -41.95 16.07
C ALA A 651 26.14 -41.82 14.91
N VAL A 652 26.38 -40.89 13.98
CA VAL A 652 25.50 -40.68 12.81
C VAL A 652 25.65 -41.80 11.77
N LEU A 653 26.87 -42.32 11.58
CA LEU A 653 27.16 -43.45 10.67
C LEU A 653 26.97 -44.84 11.29
N LYS A 654 26.62 -44.91 12.59
CA LYS A 654 26.39 -46.15 13.35
C LYS A 654 27.58 -47.12 13.30
N PHE A 655 28.79 -46.64 13.57
CA PHE A 655 29.96 -47.51 13.67
C PHE A 655 29.80 -48.51 14.81
N SER A 656 30.19 -49.76 14.54
CA SER A 656 30.30 -50.80 15.56
C SER A 656 31.41 -50.47 16.56
N ASP A 657 31.34 -51.02 17.76
CA ASP A 657 32.33 -50.74 18.83
C ASP A 657 33.76 -51.15 18.41
N SER A 658 33.91 -52.16 17.56
CA SER A 658 35.20 -52.58 16.99
C SER A 658 35.74 -51.55 15.98
N GLU A 659 34.88 -51.01 15.11
CA GLU A 659 35.25 -49.96 14.15
C GLU A 659 35.60 -48.65 14.86
N GLN A 660 34.87 -48.28 15.91
CA GLN A 660 35.17 -47.09 16.73
C GLN A 660 36.53 -47.21 17.42
N GLN A 661 36.89 -48.40 17.91
CA GLN A 661 38.21 -48.67 18.49
C GLN A 661 39.31 -48.59 17.43
N LEU A 662 39.09 -49.14 16.23
CA LEU A 662 40.05 -49.08 15.11
C LEU A 662 40.31 -47.64 14.66
N VAL A 663 39.26 -46.82 14.54
CA VAL A 663 39.36 -45.42 14.17
C VAL A 663 40.05 -44.60 15.27
N LYS A 664 39.79 -44.87 16.56
CA LYS A 664 40.49 -44.22 17.68
C LYS A 664 41.97 -44.60 17.75
N GLN A 665 42.33 -45.84 17.38
CA GLN A 665 43.72 -46.29 17.30
C GLN A 665 44.48 -45.68 16.12
N THR A 666 43.80 -45.46 14.99
CA THR A 666 44.43 -44.95 13.75
C THR A 666 44.44 -43.41 13.69
N SER A 667 43.43 -42.74 14.27
CA SER A 667 43.28 -41.29 14.27
C SER A 667 44.16 -40.66 15.33
N TRP A 668 45.41 -40.29 14.98
CA TRP A 668 46.38 -39.37 15.63
C TRP A 668 46.64 -39.45 17.15
N TYR A 669 45.84 -40.14 17.97
CA TYR A 669 46.00 -40.33 19.41
C TYR A 669 47.30 -41.08 19.78
N GLY A 670 48.00 -41.62 18.78
CA GLY A 670 49.27 -42.34 18.93
C GLY A 670 50.48 -41.73 18.21
N LYS A 671 50.52 -40.42 17.93
CA LYS A 671 51.78 -39.73 17.55
C LYS A 671 52.09 -38.57 18.49
N THR A 672 52.39 -38.91 19.73
CA THR A 672 53.43 -38.21 20.50
C THR A 672 54.78 -38.81 20.10
N VAL A 673 55.47 -38.13 19.18
CA VAL A 673 56.94 -38.01 19.18
C VAL A 673 57.25 -36.54 18.97
#